data_AF-A0A2G9YXR6-F1
#
_entry.id   AF-A0A2G9YXR6-F1
#
_cell.length_a   1.000
_cell.length_b   1.000
_cell.length_c   1.000
_cell.angle_alpha   90.00
_cell.angle_beta   90.00
_cell.angle_gamma   90.00
#
_symmetry.space_group_name_H-M   'P 1'
#
loop_
_entity.id
_entity.type
_entity.pdbx_description
1 polymer ?
#
loop_
_entity_poly.entity_id
_entity_poly.type
_entity_poly.pdbx_seq_one_letter_code
_entity_poly.pdbx_strand_id
1 'polypeptide(L)'
;TLKRIGVSADTTLSNVYLFDGSTRLTDAASVSGGSLITFSGLSIAVSDSRTIAVKADLAGNAGETVGVQLTAVTLSSDTVSGLPVSGVFHSIASAALAGVAVGTPVPSSAATTDPENDVRVWESTFTITTRDVTFTRLALRQINSIATADIQNFRLLIDGVQVAQVDNLDANKYVTFAFSKTLTTGSRNVKVLADVIGGSSYKIQMSLRVKADIEVTDSQYGANIAVTGTIPASTAEITVNAGTMTVEKASDSPTGNVTNSASDVTLGKWTFTAYGEPIKVETLLVDFTYADAGGSVVNAAATLRSGRIVVNGSQVGSTTTLNPASTGTSFTTNFTVSPGSPATVEVRADIYDDDGTGSIETSDTITATLSTGSSNAEKTVSLGRINVPDPNKDANQVTVAQGTIALAKNPTYADQNTVVPQTAYKLAAFNLTGNTTEDVNIYTISVDFSAVTPATGGTFTAADLSSVYVKYGTNNTTVKSTVSATGNSWSISYTLAKMASIPVEIYTSIGSTITADHSIRAEITITGTTALSAQSATTGEVNGQEITAKAGSFTATKDASSPVARIVADNQTVDVAAFKFAAVNDKYSISRLIFSLADATAVNNVILKDGTTVLATLPGATTVTFNLPSSGTGSASVNANASKVLTVSLELGTVGIGAGTSGASLLTTLTSGLAIPASTGVLGTITESDPASSALYVYAS
;
A
#
# COMPACT_ATOMS: atom_id res chain seq x y z
N THR A 1 62.28 27.29 38.19
CA THR A 1 63.66 27.53 37.73
C THR A 1 64.53 26.33 38.03
N LEU A 2 65.23 25.85 37.01
CA LEU A 2 66.29 24.86 37.12
C LEU A 2 67.66 25.54 36.95
N LYS A 3 68.73 24.86 37.33
CA LYS A 3 70.11 25.24 37.08
C LYS A 3 70.88 24.06 36.50
N ARG A 4 71.60 24.26 35.39
CA ARG A 4 72.56 23.29 34.87
C ARG A 4 73.73 23.19 35.85
N ILE A 5 74.07 21.97 36.23
CA ILE A 5 75.19 21.64 37.12
C ILE A 5 76.17 20.71 36.40
N GLY A 6 77.40 20.61 36.91
CA GLY A 6 78.46 19.75 36.35
C GLY A 6 79.47 20.54 35.53
N VAL A 7 80.52 19.84 35.10
CA VAL A 7 81.60 20.40 34.29
C VAL A 7 81.25 20.25 32.81
N SER A 8 80.52 21.23 32.29
CA SER A 8 80.09 21.31 30.89
C SER A 8 79.82 22.78 30.52
N ALA A 9 79.76 23.08 29.23
CA ALA A 9 79.29 24.38 28.75
C ALA A 9 77.77 24.52 28.95
N ASP A 10 77.26 25.75 28.98
CA ASP A 10 75.81 25.99 29.00
C ASP A 10 75.14 25.48 27.70
N THR A 11 75.86 25.48 26.58
CA THR A 11 75.41 24.93 25.29
C THR A 11 75.31 23.40 25.27
N THR A 12 75.86 22.68 26.26
CA THR A 12 75.76 21.21 26.36
C THR A 12 74.30 20.75 26.41
N LEU A 13 73.41 21.54 27.02
CA LEU A 13 71.96 21.33 26.98
C LEU A 13 71.35 22.35 26.03
N SER A 14 71.19 21.94 24.76
CA SER A 14 70.78 22.86 23.69
C SER A 14 69.30 23.24 23.76
N ASN A 15 68.43 22.28 24.08
CA ASN A 15 67.02 22.50 24.39
C ASN A 15 66.64 21.69 25.62
N VAL A 16 65.91 22.28 26.56
CA VAL A 16 65.44 21.62 27.78
C VAL A 16 63.92 21.67 27.83
N TYR A 17 63.31 20.57 28.27
CA TYR A 17 61.87 20.36 28.30
C TYR A 17 61.44 19.76 29.64
N LEU A 18 60.20 20.03 30.04
CA LEU A 18 59.55 19.32 31.14
C LEU A 18 58.52 18.32 30.59
N PHE A 19 58.48 17.15 31.22
CA PHE A 19 57.57 16.06 30.87
C PHE A 19 56.84 15.53 32.11
N ASP A 20 55.56 15.22 31.95
CA ASP A 20 54.75 14.43 32.89
C ASP A 20 54.40 13.10 32.21
N GLY A 21 55.07 12.02 32.59
CA GLY A 21 55.04 10.76 31.86
C GLY A 21 55.43 10.94 30.39
N SER A 22 54.53 10.61 29.47
CA SER A 22 54.70 10.80 28.01
C SER A 22 54.30 12.19 27.53
N THR A 23 53.70 13.04 28.36
CA THR A 23 53.18 14.34 27.91
C THR A 23 54.25 15.41 28.08
N ARG A 24 54.57 16.11 26.99
CA ARG A 24 55.48 17.28 27.04
C ARG A 24 54.70 18.49 27.56
N LEU A 25 55.21 19.12 28.61
CA LEU A 25 54.55 20.25 29.28
C LEU A 25 55.00 21.60 28.74
N THR A 26 56.16 21.67 28.11
CA THR A 26 56.79 22.94 27.73
C THR A 26 57.33 22.91 26.30
N ASP A 27 57.43 24.10 25.72
CA ASP A 27 58.36 24.34 24.63
C ASP A 27 59.81 24.30 25.14
N ALA A 28 60.76 24.34 24.20
CA ALA A 28 62.18 24.31 24.50
C ALA A 28 62.60 25.55 25.30
N ALA A 29 63.30 25.35 26.40
CA ALA A 29 64.05 26.39 27.08
C ALA A 29 65.56 26.19 26.86
N SER A 30 66.30 27.29 26.71
CA SER A 30 67.75 27.26 26.67
C SER A 30 68.35 27.54 28.06
N VAL A 31 69.62 27.18 28.24
CA VAL A 31 70.39 27.61 29.41
C VAL A 31 70.77 29.09 29.23
N SER A 32 70.35 29.93 30.16
CA SER A 32 70.62 31.36 30.20
C SER A 32 71.74 31.71 31.19
N GLY A 33 72.08 33.00 31.29
CA GLY A 33 73.16 33.50 32.15
C GLY A 33 73.06 32.99 33.59
N GLY A 34 74.19 32.59 34.17
CA GLY A 34 74.25 31.95 35.49
C GLY A 34 73.88 30.45 35.48
N SER A 35 73.87 29.82 34.30
CA SER A 35 73.48 28.42 34.08
C SER A 35 72.02 28.12 34.44
N LEU A 36 71.11 29.10 34.35
CA LEU A 36 69.71 28.96 34.74
C LEU A 36 68.83 28.53 33.56
N ILE A 37 67.78 27.76 33.84
CA ILE A 37 66.73 27.38 32.88
C ILE A 37 65.40 27.72 33.53
N THR A 38 64.63 28.61 32.91
CA THR A 38 63.38 29.10 33.50
C THR A 38 62.20 28.71 32.62
N PHE A 39 61.24 28.03 33.24
CA PHE A 39 59.92 27.76 32.67
C PHE A 39 58.89 28.60 33.42
N SER A 40 57.96 29.20 32.69
CA SER A 40 56.87 30.04 33.21
C SER A 40 55.55 29.62 32.60
N GLY A 41 54.43 30.00 33.24
CA GLY A 41 53.09 29.70 32.71
C GLY A 41 52.73 28.21 32.77
N LEU A 42 53.31 27.46 33.69
CA LEU A 42 53.02 26.05 33.88
C LEU A 42 51.71 25.89 34.67
N SER A 43 50.71 25.26 34.06
CA SER A 43 49.45 24.90 34.73
C SER A 43 49.51 23.50 35.34
N ILE A 44 50.54 23.25 36.17
CA ILE A 44 50.74 21.94 36.81
C ILE A 44 50.05 21.96 38.17
N ALA A 45 48.95 21.22 38.31
CA ALA A 45 48.30 20.97 39.59
C ALA A 45 48.89 19.70 40.25
N VAL A 46 49.19 19.77 41.54
CA VAL A 46 49.69 18.63 42.33
C VAL A 46 48.81 18.48 43.56
N SER A 47 47.98 17.42 43.61
CA SER A 47 47.13 17.12 44.77
C SER A 47 47.79 16.16 45.75
N ASP A 48 48.67 15.28 45.28
CA ASP A 48 49.44 14.32 46.09
C ASP A 48 50.91 14.33 45.65
N SER A 49 51.29 13.47 44.71
CA SER A 49 52.62 13.40 44.14
C SER A 49 52.54 13.40 42.62
N ARG A 50 53.48 14.09 41.98
CA ARG A 50 53.62 14.13 40.52
C ARG A 50 55.11 14.09 40.15
N THR A 51 55.47 13.25 39.19
CA THR A 51 56.85 13.13 38.72
C THR A 51 57.04 13.94 37.45
N ILE A 52 57.86 14.98 37.53
CA ILE A 52 58.22 15.80 36.37
C ILE A 52 59.63 15.43 35.93
N ALA A 53 59.77 14.92 34.71
CA ALA A 53 61.05 14.63 34.11
C ALA A 53 61.60 15.86 33.37
N VAL A 54 62.89 16.11 33.56
CA VAL A 54 63.64 17.08 32.74
C VAL A 54 64.33 16.32 31.63
N LYS A 55 63.96 16.58 30.37
CA LYS A 55 64.60 16.00 29.19
C LYS A 55 65.34 17.10 28.42
N ALA A 56 66.45 16.77 27.78
CA ALA A 56 67.22 17.74 27.03
C ALA A 56 67.87 17.17 25.77
N ASP A 57 68.04 18.02 24.76
CA ASP A 57 68.85 17.76 23.58
C ASP A 57 70.33 17.96 23.93
N LEU A 58 71.10 16.87 23.87
CA LEU A 58 72.51 16.86 24.26
C LEU A 58 73.42 17.29 23.10
N ALA A 59 74.21 18.34 23.32
CA ALA A 59 75.22 18.86 22.38
C ALA A 59 76.63 18.94 23.00
N GLY A 60 76.87 18.16 24.07
CA GLY A 60 78.14 18.14 24.79
C GLY A 60 79.18 17.18 24.20
N ASN A 61 80.42 17.31 24.67
CA ASN A 61 81.55 16.49 24.25
C ASN A 61 81.83 15.35 25.23
N ALA A 62 82.47 14.29 24.74
CA ALA A 62 82.91 13.19 25.60
C ALA A 62 83.85 13.69 26.71
N GLY A 63 83.62 13.25 27.94
CA GLY A 63 84.36 13.68 29.15
C GLY A 63 83.69 14.82 29.93
N GLU A 64 82.68 15.49 29.38
CA GLU A 64 81.85 16.43 30.14
C GLU A 64 80.95 15.70 31.14
N THR A 65 80.60 16.39 32.24
CA THR A 65 79.57 15.95 33.19
C THR A 65 78.46 16.99 33.26
N VAL A 66 77.22 16.54 33.18
CA VAL A 66 76.05 17.43 33.18
C VAL A 66 74.94 16.88 34.06
N GLY A 67 74.24 17.77 34.76
CA GLY A 67 73.02 17.47 35.49
C GLY A 67 72.15 18.71 35.58
N VAL A 68 70.97 18.56 36.17
CA VAL A 68 70.05 19.67 36.42
C VAL A 68 69.66 19.69 37.90
N GLN A 69 69.57 20.87 38.47
CA GLN A 69 69.13 21.10 39.84
C GLN A 69 67.88 21.98 39.82
N LEU A 70 66.81 21.56 40.50
CA LEU A 70 65.65 22.40 40.74
C LEU A 70 65.97 23.38 41.86
N THR A 71 66.03 24.68 41.54
CA THR A 71 66.48 25.73 42.47
C THR A 71 65.35 26.59 43.01
N ALA A 72 64.27 26.77 42.24
CA ALA A 72 63.10 27.53 42.66
C ALA A 72 61.83 27.01 41.99
N VAL A 73 60.72 27.04 42.71
CA VAL A 73 59.37 26.80 42.19
C VAL A 73 58.47 27.93 42.71
N THR A 74 57.68 28.52 41.82
CA THR A 74 56.67 29.51 42.18
C THR A 74 55.31 28.84 42.10
N LEU A 75 54.55 28.91 43.20
CA LEU A 75 53.17 28.40 43.25
C LEU A 75 52.17 29.57 43.21
N SER A 76 50.95 29.31 42.74
CA SER A 76 49.85 30.28 42.78
C SER A 76 49.33 30.53 44.20
N SER A 77 49.44 29.53 45.06
CA SER A 77 49.16 29.55 46.50
C SER A 77 50.15 28.62 47.20
N ASP A 78 50.36 28.81 48.51
CA ASP A 78 51.26 27.99 49.34
C ASP A 78 52.76 28.24 49.17
N THR A 79 53.55 27.54 49.97
CA THR A 79 55.01 27.66 50.04
C THR A 79 55.69 26.34 49.69
N VAL A 80 56.80 26.41 48.96
CA VAL A 80 57.62 25.24 48.61
C VAL A 80 58.76 25.09 49.61
N SER A 81 59.00 23.87 50.09
CA SER A 81 60.16 23.51 50.92
C SER A 81 60.97 22.37 50.28
N GLY A 82 62.20 22.14 50.75
CA GLY A 82 63.05 21.04 50.25
C GLY A 82 63.89 21.37 49.00
N LEU A 83 64.01 22.65 48.62
CA LEU A 83 64.88 23.11 47.54
C LEU A 83 66.26 23.55 48.07
N PRO A 84 67.35 23.39 47.28
CA PRO A 84 67.37 22.84 45.93
C PRO A 84 67.37 21.31 45.89
N VAL A 85 66.80 20.73 44.84
CA VAL A 85 66.83 19.28 44.57
C VAL A 85 67.75 19.02 43.37
N SER A 86 68.85 18.29 43.59
CA SER A 86 69.79 17.93 42.53
C SER A 86 69.41 16.61 41.87
N GLY A 87 69.41 16.60 40.53
CA GLY A 87 69.43 15.37 39.76
C GLY A 87 70.81 14.69 39.78
N VAL A 88 70.88 13.52 39.17
CA VAL A 88 72.12 12.75 39.01
C VAL A 88 73.04 13.44 37.98
N PHE A 89 74.36 13.36 38.18
CA PHE A 89 75.32 13.74 37.14
C PHE A 89 75.40 12.65 36.07
N HIS A 90 75.21 13.05 34.83
CA HIS A 90 75.42 12.22 33.66
C HIS A 90 76.81 12.51 33.09
N SER A 91 77.57 11.45 32.80
CA SER A 91 78.84 11.56 32.07
C SER A 91 78.57 11.40 30.58
N ILE A 92 79.11 12.31 29.77
CA ILE A 92 78.96 12.25 28.32
C ILE A 92 80.07 11.36 27.74
N ALA A 93 79.68 10.38 26.94
CA ALA A 93 80.58 9.48 26.22
C ALA A 93 80.33 9.56 24.71
N SER A 94 81.33 9.17 23.92
CA SER A 94 81.20 9.05 22.47
C SER A 94 80.89 7.59 22.10
N ALA A 95 79.83 7.38 21.32
CA ALA A 95 79.45 6.09 20.77
C ALA A 95 78.74 6.28 19.41
N ALA A 96 78.86 5.28 18.54
CA ALA A 96 78.09 5.23 17.29
C ALA A 96 76.70 4.61 17.57
N LEU A 97 75.72 5.46 17.87
CA LEU A 97 74.32 5.07 18.10
C LEU A 97 73.61 4.71 16.78
N ALA A 98 72.45 4.05 16.88
CA ALA A 98 71.51 3.92 15.78
C ALA A 98 70.99 5.29 15.30
N GLY A 99 70.56 5.34 14.04
CA GLY A 99 69.97 6.53 13.43
C GLY A 99 68.50 6.31 13.10
N VAL A 100 67.70 7.36 13.27
CA VAL A 100 66.29 7.41 12.83
C VAL A 100 66.09 8.68 12.04
N ALA A 101 65.93 8.56 10.72
CA ALA A 101 65.60 9.68 9.85
C ALA A 101 64.11 9.70 9.55
N VAL A 102 63.43 10.81 9.85
CA VAL A 102 62.02 11.05 9.55
C VAL A 102 61.89 11.55 8.12
N GLY A 103 61.17 10.81 7.27
CA GLY A 103 60.85 11.22 5.91
C GLY A 103 59.77 12.30 5.84
N THR A 104 59.56 12.85 4.64
CA THR A 104 58.47 13.81 4.38
C THR A 104 57.12 13.17 4.66
N PRO A 105 56.27 13.78 5.51
CA PRO A 105 54.94 13.24 5.76
C PRO A 105 54.01 13.33 4.56
N VAL A 106 53.07 12.40 4.47
CA VAL A 106 51.94 12.42 3.54
C VAL A 106 50.61 12.60 4.28
N PRO A 107 49.60 13.24 3.65
CA PRO A 107 49.63 13.80 2.30
C PRO A 107 50.63 14.96 2.15
N SER A 108 51.39 14.98 1.06
CA SER A 108 52.43 15.98 0.78
C SER A 108 51.94 17.12 -0.13
N SER A 109 50.69 17.04 -0.58
CA SER A 109 49.97 18.05 -1.35
C SER A 109 48.53 18.15 -0.84
N ALA A 110 47.83 19.25 -1.16
CA ALA A 110 46.45 19.43 -0.74
C ALA A 110 45.56 18.25 -1.19
N ALA A 111 44.67 17.81 -0.31
CA ALA A 111 43.74 16.71 -0.53
C ALA A 111 42.33 17.08 -0.02
N THR A 112 41.35 16.23 -0.32
CA THR A 112 40.00 16.31 0.24
C THR A 112 39.60 14.99 0.89
N THR A 113 38.63 15.03 1.79
CA THR A 113 38.02 13.86 2.44
C THR A 113 36.55 14.15 2.70
N ASP A 114 35.70 13.13 2.69
CA ASP A 114 34.38 13.25 3.29
C ASP A 114 34.48 13.03 4.81
N PRO A 115 33.47 13.42 5.61
CA PRO A 115 33.36 12.94 6.98
C PRO A 115 33.21 11.42 7.00
N GLU A 116 34.28 10.73 7.39
CA GLU A 116 34.36 9.26 7.42
C GLU A 116 35.34 8.79 8.51
N ASN A 117 35.30 7.50 8.79
CA ASN A 117 36.25 6.87 9.69
C ASN A 117 37.57 6.58 8.95
N ASP A 118 38.65 6.40 9.71
CA ASP A 118 39.93 5.90 9.19
C ASP A 118 40.62 6.82 8.16
N VAL A 119 40.38 8.13 8.26
CA VAL A 119 41.08 9.12 7.44
C VAL A 119 42.55 9.15 7.82
N ARG A 120 43.43 9.01 6.84
CA ARG A 120 44.88 9.14 7.06
C ARG A 120 45.25 10.61 7.24
N VAL A 121 45.49 11.00 8.48
CA VAL A 121 45.81 12.38 8.86
C VAL A 121 47.31 12.67 8.95
N TRP A 122 48.15 11.63 9.06
CA TRP A 122 49.61 11.74 9.01
C TRP A 122 50.24 10.39 8.68
N GLU A 123 51.21 10.35 7.79
CA GLU A 123 52.02 9.14 7.54
C GLU A 123 53.43 9.55 7.14
N SER A 124 54.46 8.91 7.66
CA SER A 124 55.86 9.13 7.27
C SER A 124 56.62 7.82 7.24
N THR A 125 57.66 7.76 6.41
CA THR A 125 58.61 6.65 6.41
C THR A 125 59.79 7.01 7.29
N PHE A 126 60.06 6.19 8.31
CA PHE A 126 61.24 6.30 9.15
C PHE A 126 62.32 5.37 8.62
N THR A 127 63.54 5.90 8.43
CA THR A 127 64.69 5.09 8.03
C THR A 127 65.56 4.82 9.23
N ILE A 128 65.62 3.56 9.65
CA ILE A 128 66.40 3.10 10.80
C ILE A 128 67.77 2.58 10.33
N THR A 129 68.86 3.12 10.87
CA THR A 129 70.24 2.78 10.46
C THR A 129 71.10 2.29 11.62
N THR A 130 72.17 1.56 11.28
CA THR A 130 73.16 0.96 12.19
C THR A 130 72.62 -0.20 13.05
N ARG A 131 71.52 -0.01 13.80
CA ARG A 131 70.91 -1.02 14.68
C ARG A 131 69.41 -0.78 14.85
N ASP A 132 68.74 -1.76 15.42
CA ASP A 132 67.33 -1.65 15.80
C ASP A 132 67.14 -0.63 16.93
N VAL A 133 65.97 -0.01 16.98
CA VAL A 133 65.60 0.97 18.01
C VAL A 133 64.30 0.58 18.69
N THR A 134 64.13 0.97 19.95
CA THR A 134 62.84 0.88 20.65
C THR A 134 62.13 2.22 20.52
N PHE A 135 60.99 2.24 19.83
CA PHE A 135 60.14 3.41 19.66
C PHE A 135 59.04 3.39 20.71
N THR A 136 59.01 4.41 21.57
CA THR A 136 58.14 4.41 22.77
C THR A 136 57.13 5.54 22.80
N ARG A 137 57.32 6.59 22.00
CA ARG A 137 56.40 7.73 22.00
C ARG A 137 56.39 8.49 20.69
N LEU A 138 55.20 8.82 20.20
CA LEU A 138 54.95 9.78 19.13
C LEU A 138 53.91 10.79 19.57
N ALA A 139 54.17 12.08 19.39
CA ALA A 139 53.19 13.13 19.55
C ALA A 139 53.06 13.94 18.26
N LEU A 140 51.82 14.20 17.84
CA LEU A 140 51.50 15.04 16.68
C LEU A 140 50.57 16.16 17.12
N ARG A 141 50.79 17.38 16.62
CA ARG A 141 49.93 18.53 16.87
C ARG A 141 49.00 18.80 15.70
N GLN A 142 47.73 19.07 16.00
CA GLN A 142 46.79 19.65 15.05
C GLN A 142 47.12 21.14 14.84
N ILE A 143 47.38 21.54 13.59
CA ILE A 143 47.80 22.92 13.23
C ILE A 143 46.88 23.61 12.23
N ASN A 144 45.63 23.17 12.14
CA ASN A 144 44.65 23.57 11.13
C ASN A 144 43.37 24.19 11.75
N SER A 145 42.30 24.27 10.94
CA SER A 145 41.02 24.90 11.29
C SER A 145 39.92 23.95 11.78
N ILE A 146 40.04 22.63 11.67
CA ILE A 146 39.01 21.70 12.18
C ILE A 146 38.88 21.81 13.70
N ALA A 147 37.66 21.71 14.24
CA ALA A 147 37.47 21.67 15.68
C ALA A 147 37.99 20.33 16.23
N THR A 148 38.57 20.34 17.44
CA THR A 148 39.05 19.10 18.08
C THR A 148 37.94 18.12 18.44
N ALA A 149 36.68 18.57 18.43
CA ALA A 149 35.51 17.72 18.63
C ALA A 149 35.05 17.01 17.33
N ASP A 150 35.47 17.49 16.16
CA ASP A 150 35.07 16.93 14.85
C ASP A 150 36.07 15.88 14.33
N ILE A 151 37.14 15.63 15.09
CA ILE A 151 38.18 14.64 14.77
C ILE A 151 38.58 13.88 16.04
N GLN A 152 38.48 12.56 16.00
CA GLN A 152 38.68 11.70 17.18
C GLN A 152 39.27 10.35 16.79
N ASN A 153 39.41 9.45 17.77
CA ASN A 153 39.84 8.05 17.59
C ASN A 153 41.14 7.92 16.79
N PHE A 154 42.18 8.63 17.20
CA PHE A 154 43.46 8.60 16.53
C PHE A 154 44.14 7.25 16.76
N ARG A 155 44.50 6.54 15.70
CA ARG A 155 45.13 5.21 15.76
C ARG A 155 46.50 5.25 15.10
N LEU A 156 47.52 4.83 15.82
CA LEU A 156 48.89 4.73 15.33
C LEU A 156 49.15 3.31 14.82
N LEU A 157 49.51 3.20 13.54
CA LEU A 157 49.92 1.98 12.88
C LEU A 157 51.41 2.05 12.51
N ILE A 158 52.14 0.97 12.75
CA ILE A 158 53.53 0.80 12.33
C ILE A 158 53.60 -0.45 11.44
N ASP A 159 54.11 -0.31 10.23
CA ASP A 159 54.16 -1.38 9.21
C ASP A 159 52.78 -2.07 9.03
N GLY A 160 51.70 -1.28 9.10
CA GLY A 160 50.31 -1.75 8.96
C GLY A 160 49.67 -2.34 10.22
N VAL A 161 50.41 -2.47 11.33
CA VAL A 161 49.88 -2.99 12.60
C VAL A 161 49.57 -1.84 13.56
N GLN A 162 48.34 -1.77 14.07
CA GLN A 162 47.98 -0.81 15.13
C GLN A 162 48.77 -1.10 16.41
N VAL A 163 49.49 -0.09 16.91
CA VAL A 163 50.33 -0.18 18.12
C VAL A 163 49.84 0.69 19.28
N ALA A 164 49.00 1.70 19.00
CA ALA A 164 48.41 2.57 20.01
C ALA A 164 47.14 3.25 19.46
N GLN A 165 46.27 3.69 20.36
CA GLN A 165 45.10 4.51 20.07
C GLN A 165 44.95 5.60 21.14
N VAL A 166 44.47 6.77 20.74
CA VAL A 166 44.13 7.90 21.61
C VAL A 166 42.84 8.51 21.10
N ASP A 167 41.82 8.59 21.95
CA ASP A 167 40.49 8.96 21.50
C ASP A 167 40.37 10.45 21.16
N ASN A 168 41.08 11.33 21.87
CA ASN A 168 40.93 12.77 21.75
C ASN A 168 42.27 13.50 21.81
N LEU A 169 42.33 14.70 21.21
CA LEU A 169 43.44 15.63 21.38
C LEU A 169 43.44 16.24 22.79
N ASP A 170 44.61 16.58 23.29
CA ASP A 170 44.75 17.33 24.54
C ASP A 170 44.41 18.82 24.37
N ALA A 171 44.40 19.57 25.48
CA ALA A 171 44.12 21.00 25.48
C ALA A 171 45.10 21.84 24.63
N ASN A 172 46.29 21.31 24.33
CA ASN A 172 47.31 21.94 23.49
C ASN A 172 47.22 21.48 22.01
N LYS A 173 46.20 20.70 21.69
CA LYS A 173 45.93 20.09 20.38
C LYS A 173 46.95 19.02 19.98
N TYR A 174 47.57 18.33 20.93
CA TYR A 174 48.41 17.17 20.65
C TYR A 174 47.62 15.87 20.80
N VAL A 175 47.87 14.94 19.89
CA VAL A 175 47.66 13.52 20.12
C VAL A 175 49.00 12.92 20.54
N THR A 176 49.06 12.29 21.71
CA THR A 176 50.30 11.69 22.24
C THR A 176 50.12 10.19 22.44
N PHE A 177 50.79 9.41 21.61
CA PHE A 177 50.85 7.95 21.70
C PHE A 177 52.02 7.54 22.59
N ALA A 178 51.74 6.77 23.64
CA ALA A 178 52.74 6.08 24.44
C ALA A 178 52.61 4.57 24.23
N PHE A 179 53.69 3.90 23.84
CA PHE A 179 53.73 2.49 23.49
C PHE A 179 55.15 1.95 23.65
N SER A 180 55.41 0.73 23.19
CA SER A 180 56.77 0.21 23.06
C SER A 180 56.83 -0.75 21.89
N LYS A 181 57.57 -0.39 20.84
CA LYS A 181 57.73 -1.20 19.64
C LYS A 181 59.18 -1.16 19.17
N THR A 182 59.79 -2.34 19.00
CA THR A 182 61.09 -2.44 18.35
C THR A 182 60.94 -2.22 16.85
N LEU A 183 61.68 -1.25 16.31
CA LEU A 183 61.82 -0.99 14.89
C LEU A 183 63.16 -1.56 14.42
N THR A 184 63.07 -2.50 13.50
CA THR A 184 64.21 -3.13 12.86
C THR A 184 64.84 -2.19 11.82
N THR A 185 66.15 -2.31 11.56
CA THR A 185 66.83 -1.53 10.50
C THR A 185 66.09 -1.54 9.15
N GLY A 186 66.23 -0.45 8.37
CA GLY A 186 65.53 -0.24 7.11
C GLY A 186 64.36 0.75 7.20
N SER A 187 63.52 0.76 6.17
CA SER A 187 62.35 1.65 6.07
C SER A 187 61.17 1.10 6.88
N ARG A 188 60.56 1.94 7.71
CA ARG A 188 59.40 1.64 8.55
C ARG A 188 58.30 2.63 8.27
N ASN A 189 57.10 2.13 7.99
CA ASN A 189 55.93 2.99 7.76
C ASN A 189 55.29 3.34 9.10
N VAL A 190 55.15 4.63 9.40
CA VAL A 190 54.49 5.12 10.61
C VAL A 190 53.29 5.96 10.18
N LYS A 191 52.08 5.50 10.53
CA LYS A 191 50.81 6.03 10.02
C LYS A 191 49.86 6.33 11.15
N VAL A 192 49.18 7.46 11.10
CA VAL A 192 48.11 7.85 12.01
C VAL A 192 46.82 8.01 11.22
N LEU A 193 45.81 7.23 11.60
CA LEU A 193 44.43 7.36 11.14
C LEU A 193 43.62 8.11 12.20
N ALA A 194 42.56 8.80 11.80
CA ALA A 194 41.58 9.41 12.69
C ALA A 194 40.20 9.35 12.07
N ASP A 195 39.16 9.38 12.90
CA ASP A 195 37.78 9.48 12.46
C ASP A 195 37.40 10.95 12.33
N VAL A 196 36.90 11.34 11.15
CA VAL A 196 36.41 12.68 10.85
C VAL A 196 34.89 12.63 10.92
N ILE A 197 34.32 13.10 12.03
CA ILE A 197 32.88 13.01 12.29
C ILE A 197 32.12 14.28 11.90
N GLY A 198 32.83 15.32 11.46
CA GLY A 198 32.28 16.61 11.09
C GLY A 198 33.30 17.53 10.44
N GLY A 199 33.12 18.84 10.61
CA GLY A 199 34.09 19.83 10.14
C GLY A 199 34.00 20.18 8.66
N SER A 200 32.82 20.11 8.03
CA SER A 200 32.59 20.51 6.63
C SER A 200 33.29 21.82 6.27
N SER A 201 34.04 21.83 5.16
CA SER A 201 34.87 22.94 4.66
C SER A 201 36.07 23.34 5.55
N TYR A 202 36.22 22.77 6.74
CA TYR A 202 37.43 22.93 7.54
C TYR A 202 38.54 22.00 7.07
N LYS A 203 39.76 22.30 7.51
CA LYS A 203 40.97 21.61 7.06
C LYS A 203 41.57 20.79 8.19
N ILE A 204 42.12 19.63 7.85
CA ILE A 204 42.93 18.79 8.71
C ILE A 204 44.40 18.91 8.26
N GLN A 205 45.30 18.97 9.22
CA GLN A 205 46.75 19.08 9.06
C GLN A 205 47.42 18.73 10.39
N MET A 206 48.26 17.70 10.38
CA MET A 206 48.96 17.21 11.56
C MET A 206 50.47 17.44 11.40
N SER A 207 51.15 17.68 12.52
CA SER A 207 52.58 18.03 12.51
C SER A 207 53.33 17.37 13.66
N LEU A 208 54.43 16.70 13.34
CA LEU A 208 55.47 16.40 14.33
C LEU A 208 56.26 17.70 14.55
N ARG A 209 56.01 18.41 15.66
CA ARG A 209 56.41 19.82 15.82
C ARG A 209 57.88 19.99 16.15
N VAL A 210 58.40 19.21 17.08
CA VAL A 210 59.80 19.26 17.52
C VAL A 210 60.36 17.86 17.71
N LYS A 211 61.69 17.73 17.77
CA LYS A 211 62.36 16.43 17.97
C LYS A 211 61.97 15.77 19.30
N ALA A 212 61.69 16.56 20.33
CA ALA A 212 61.19 16.07 21.61
C ALA A 212 59.77 15.48 21.55
N ASP A 213 59.06 15.55 20.41
CA ASP A 213 57.74 14.91 20.22
C ASP A 213 57.86 13.44 19.75
N ILE A 214 59.07 12.91 19.65
CA ILE A 214 59.35 11.50 19.37
C ILE A 214 60.38 10.96 20.36
N GLU A 215 60.16 9.74 20.85
CA GLU A 215 61.10 9.06 21.74
C GLU A 215 61.50 7.70 21.17
N VAL A 216 62.77 7.59 20.80
CA VAL A 216 63.40 6.38 20.26
C VAL A 216 64.71 6.12 21.01
N THR A 217 64.97 4.86 21.33
CA THR A 217 66.12 4.43 22.12
C THR A 217 66.91 3.38 21.37
N ASP A 218 68.24 3.48 21.36
CA ASP A 218 69.13 2.46 20.80
C ASP A 218 68.94 1.13 21.55
N SER A 219 68.68 0.04 20.82
CA SER A 219 68.39 -1.27 21.44
C SER A 219 69.57 -1.90 22.19
N GLN A 220 70.81 -1.49 21.89
CA GLN A 220 72.02 -2.04 22.52
C GLN A 220 72.59 -1.12 23.58
N TYR A 221 72.62 0.19 23.32
CA TYR A 221 73.19 1.18 24.26
C TYR A 221 72.17 1.66 25.30
N GLY A 222 70.86 1.47 25.08
CA GLY A 222 69.81 2.00 25.95
C GLY A 222 69.77 3.54 25.98
N ALA A 223 70.47 4.21 25.05
CA ALA A 223 70.54 5.65 24.95
C ALA A 223 69.47 6.20 24.00
N ASN A 224 68.81 7.29 24.39
CA ASN A 224 67.84 7.96 23.53
C ASN A 224 68.54 8.59 22.32
N ILE A 225 67.91 8.52 21.16
CA ILE A 225 68.43 9.01 19.88
C ILE A 225 67.63 10.26 19.47
N ALA A 226 68.34 11.32 19.10
CA ALA A 226 67.73 12.47 18.44
C ALA A 226 67.44 12.13 16.98
N VAL A 227 66.18 12.21 16.57
CA VAL A 227 65.80 11.97 15.16
C VAL A 227 66.39 13.02 14.21
N THR A 228 66.65 12.61 12.98
CA THR A 228 67.08 13.48 11.87
C THR A 228 65.97 13.62 10.82
N GLY A 229 66.17 14.49 9.83
CA GLY A 229 65.14 14.88 8.86
C GLY A 229 64.63 16.31 9.10
N THR A 230 63.70 16.75 8.25
CA THR A 230 63.10 18.10 8.37
C THR A 230 62.03 18.08 9.46
N ILE A 231 62.31 18.76 10.58
CA ILE A 231 61.36 18.97 11.68
C ILE A 231 61.15 20.49 11.84
N PRO A 232 59.91 21.00 11.84
CA PRO A 232 58.63 20.28 11.92
C PRO A 232 58.30 19.48 10.65
N ALA A 233 57.79 18.26 10.85
CA ALA A 233 57.31 17.40 9.77
C ALA A 233 55.77 17.46 9.72
N SER A 234 55.26 18.40 8.93
CA SER A 234 53.82 18.65 8.73
C SER A 234 53.31 18.01 7.45
N THR A 235 52.07 17.51 7.46
CA THR A 235 51.36 17.17 6.23
C THR A 235 50.93 18.44 5.49
N ALA A 236 50.53 18.30 4.23
CA ALA A 236 49.65 19.26 3.58
C ALA A 236 48.23 19.21 4.17
N GLU A 237 47.41 20.20 3.81
CA GLU A 237 46.03 20.32 4.26
C GLU A 237 45.10 19.32 3.56
N ILE A 238 44.21 18.69 4.32
CA ILE A 238 43.09 17.87 3.84
C ILE A 238 41.82 18.67 4.09
N THR A 239 41.07 19.06 3.05
CA THR A 239 39.80 19.79 3.22
C THR A 239 38.66 18.80 3.36
N VAL A 240 37.86 18.93 4.42
CA VAL A 240 36.63 18.15 4.57
C VAL A 240 35.59 18.69 3.58
N ASN A 241 35.03 17.84 2.73
CA ASN A 241 34.05 18.26 1.74
C ASN A 241 32.80 18.84 2.42
N ALA A 242 32.17 19.84 1.78
CA ALA A 242 30.92 20.41 2.28
C ALA A 242 29.75 19.45 1.99
N GLY A 243 28.73 19.43 2.87
CA GLY A 243 27.60 18.54 2.66
C GLY A 243 26.76 18.87 1.43
N THR A 244 26.00 17.89 0.95
CA THR A 244 25.13 17.99 -0.22
C THR A 244 23.74 17.44 0.10
N MET A 245 22.75 17.74 -0.74
CA MET A 245 21.41 17.19 -0.62
C MET A 245 20.94 16.65 -1.95
N THR A 246 20.27 15.50 -1.93
CA THR A 246 19.52 14.96 -3.07
C THR A 246 18.03 15.00 -2.78
N VAL A 247 17.24 15.30 -3.80
CA VAL A 247 15.78 15.24 -3.75
C VAL A 247 15.29 14.34 -4.88
N GLU A 248 14.53 13.33 -4.52
CA GLU A 248 13.99 12.32 -5.44
C GLU A 248 12.49 12.16 -5.23
N LYS A 249 11.72 11.96 -6.31
CA LYS A 249 10.31 11.60 -6.19
C LYS A 249 10.21 10.27 -5.43
N ALA A 250 9.37 10.23 -4.40
CA ALA A 250 9.16 9.02 -3.62
C ALA A 250 8.42 7.96 -4.46
N SER A 251 8.73 6.69 -4.24
CA SER A 251 8.11 5.57 -4.96
C SER A 251 6.60 5.45 -4.73
N ASP A 252 6.12 5.99 -3.61
CA ASP A 252 4.71 6.05 -3.20
C ASP A 252 4.07 7.42 -3.47
N SER A 253 4.65 8.25 -4.34
CA SER A 253 3.99 9.47 -4.83
C SER A 253 2.65 9.12 -5.49
N PRO A 254 1.55 9.84 -5.19
CA PRO A 254 0.19 9.48 -5.59
C PRO A 254 0.04 9.36 -7.11
N THR A 255 -0.82 8.46 -7.58
CA THR A 255 -1.11 8.28 -9.01
C THR A 255 -2.58 7.87 -9.20
N GLY A 256 -3.11 8.08 -10.41
CA GLY A 256 -4.48 7.72 -10.75
C GLY A 256 -5.48 8.82 -10.38
N ASN A 257 -6.69 8.41 -10.02
CA ASN A 257 -7.81 9.33 -9.87
C ASN A 257 -7.82 10.03 -8.50
N VAL A 258 -8.03 11.34 -8.52
CA VAL A 258 -8.39 12.16 -7.35
C VAL A 258 -9.81 12.68 -7.52
N THR A 259 -10.61 12.64 -6.45
CA THR A 259 -12.01 13.05 -6.53
C THR A 259 -12.12 14.56 -6.71
N ASN A 260 -12.98 15.02 -7.63
CA ASN A 260 -13.28 16.44 -7.78
C ASN A 260 -13.81 17.03 -6.47
N SER A 261 -13.42 18.26 -6.14
CA SER A 261 -13.77 18.98 -4.90
C SER A 261 -13.30 18.32 -3.60
N ALA A 262 -12.47 17.26 -3.68
CA ALA A 262 -11.85 16.68 -2.49
C ALA A 262 -10.93 17.69 -1.80
N SER A 263 -11.00 17.73 -0.48
CA SER A 263 -10.11 18.55 0.35
C SER A 263 -8.88 17.75 0.76
N ASP A 264 -7.76 18.46 0.99
CA ASP A 264 -6.53 17.87 1.51
C ASP A 264 -6.00 16.65 0.72
N VAL A 265 -5.98 16.76 -0.60
CA VAL A 265 -5.46 15.73 -1.48
C VAL A 265 -3.95 15.84 -1.56
N THR A 266 -3.25 14.70 -1.42
CA THR A 266 -1.80 14.64 -1.69
C THR A 266 -1.58 14.67 -3.19
N LEU A 267 -0.79 15.64 -3.66
CA LEU A 267 -0.48 15.83 -5.07
C LEU A 267 0.90 15.30 -5.46
N GLY A 268 1.83 15.23 -4.50
CA GLY A 268 3.18 14.76 -4.74
C GLY A 268 3.92 14.44 -3.46
N LYS A 269 4.88 13.51 -3.56
CA LYS A 269 5.73 13.08 -2.45
C LYS A 269 7.17 12.91 -2.89
N TRP A 270 8.11 13.42 -2.10
CA TRP A 270 9.55 13.41 -2.39
C TRP A 270 10.36 13.01 -1.16
N THR A 271 11.53 12.42 -1.39
CA THR A 271 12.51 12.06 -0.37
C THR A 271 13.72 12.98 -0.47
N PHE A 272 14.05 13.63 0.64
CA PHE A 272 15.19 14.53 0.79
C PHE A 272 16.27 13.80 1.59
N THR A 273 17.47 13.69 1.04
CA THR A 273 18.61 13.02 1.70
C THR A 273 19.78 13.98 1.78
N ALA A 274 20.25 14.27 2.99
CA ALA A 274 21.46 15.03 3.23
C ALA A 274 22.69 14.11 3.34
N TYR A 275 23.85 14.59 2.90
CA TYR A 275 25.14 13.91 3.00
C TYR A 275 26.17 14.86 3.61
N GLY A 276 27.10 14.32 4.39
CA GLY A 276 28.20 15.07 5.04
C GLY A 276 27.77 15.86 6.29
N GLU A 277 26.76 16.73 6.20
CA GLU A 277 26.27 17.52 7.33
C GLU A 277 24.74 17.71 7.30
N PRO A 278 24.11 18.09 8.43
CA PRO A 278 22.70 18.46 8.44
C PRO A 278 22.43 19.72 7.61
N ILE A 279 21.36 19.69 6.82
CA ILE A 279 20.95 20.77 5.94
C ILE A 279 19.56 21.25 6.35
N LYS A 280 19.46 22.54 6.67
CA LYS A 280 18.21 23.22 7.01
C LYS A 280 17.56 23.76 5.75
N VAL A 281 16.39 23.27 5.39
CA VAL A 281 15.57 23.78 4.30
C VAL A 281 14.65 24.87 4.85
N GLU A 282 14.84 26.10 4.41
CA GLU A 282 14.15 27.28 4.96
C GLU A 282 12.88 27.60 4.20
N THR A 283 12.93 27.50 2.87
CA THR A 283 11.77 27.67 2.00
C THR A 283 11.71 26.58 0.93
N LEU A 284 10.52 26.31 0.42
CA LEU A 284 10.31 25.46 -0.76
C LEU A 284 9.41 26.19 -1.75
N LEU A 285 9.81 26.20 -3.02
CA LEU A 285 8.96 26.67 -4.12
C LEU A 285 8.23 25.46 -4.69
N VAL A 286 6.90 25.55 -4.73
CA VAL A 286 6.04 24.50 -5.27
C VAL A 286 5.14 25.10 -6.31
N ASP A 287 5.02 24.41 -7.43
CA ASP A 287 4.04 24.74 -8.46
C ASP A 287 3.33 23.47 -8.93
N PHE A 288 2.44 23.62 -9.90
CA PHE A 288 1.86 22.49 -10.60
C PHE A 288 1.62 22.82 -12.06
N THR A 289 1.64 21.78 -12.87
CA THR A 289 1.12 21.80 -14.24
C THR A 289 -0.32 21.33 -14.21
N TYR A 290 -1.21 22.16 -14.75
CA TYR A 290 -2.60 21.84 -15.01
C TYR A 290 -2.79 21.59 -16.50
N ALA A 291 -3.44 20.49 -16.87
CA ALA A 291 -3.90 20.27 -18.24
C ALA A 291 -5.40 20.01 -18.26
N ASP A 292 -6.11 20.95 -18.88
CA ASP A 292 -7.53 20.92 -19.19
C ASP A 292 -7.78 19.87 -20.28
N ALA A 293 -8.67 18.92 -20.01
CA ALA A 293 -9.00 17.84 -20.95
C ALA A 293 -9.96 18.28 -22.07
N GLY A 294 -10.41 19.54 -22.07
CA GLY A 294 -11.40 20.09 -23.00
C GLY A 294 -12.81 19.93 -22.44
N GLY A 295 -13.17 20.83 -21.51
CA GLY A 295 -14.48 20.93 -20.87
C GLY A 295 -15.37 22.07 -21.37
N SER A 296 -16.43 22.41 -20.62
CA SER A 296 -17.35 23.53 -20.97
C SER A 296 -16.76 24.90 -20.67
N VAL A 297 -15.72 24.98 -19.84
CA VAL A 297 -15.01 26.21 -19.46
C VAL A 297 -13.51 25.97 -19.55
N VAL A 298 -12.79 26.82 -20.29
CA VAL A 298 -11.32 26.72 -20.42
C VAL A 298 -10.66 27.34 -19.19
N ASN A 299 -9.80 26.59 -18.49
CA ASN A 299 -9.09 27.09 -17.31
C ASN A 299 -7.55 26.98 -17.41
N ALA A 300 -6.95 27.79 -18.28
CA ALA A 300 -5.49 27.77 -18.49
C ALA A 300 -4.67 28.35 -17.31
N ALA A 301 -5.31 28.90 -16.28
CA ALA A 301 -4.66 29.59 -15.16
C ALA A 301 -5.10 29.07 -13.77
N ALA A 302 -5.67 27.86 -13.73
CA ALA A 302 -6.19 27.25 -12.51
C ALA A 302 -5.23 27.39 -11.33
N THR A 303 -5.78 27.68 -10.17
CA THR A 303 -5.09 27.62 -8.88
C THR A 303 -5.67 26.48 -8.06
N LEU A 304 -4.98 26.04 -7.01
CA LEU A 304 -5.55 25.06 -6.08
C LEU A 304 -5.64 25.67 -4.69
N ARG A 305 -6.82 25.57 -4.08
CA ARG A 305 -7.06 26.10 -2.74
C ARG A 305 -6.29 25.29 -1.68
N SER A 306 -5.96 25.94 -0.56
CA SER A 306 -5.43 25.27 0.64
C SER A 306 -4.14 24.46 0.44
N GLY A 307 -3.27 24.89 -0.46
CA GLY A 307 -1.92 24.35 -0.63
C GLY A 307 -1.10 24.38 0.66
N ARG A 308 -0.41 23.28 0.99
CA ARG A 308 0.51 23.20 2.13
C ARG A 308 1.59 22.13 1.96
N ILE A 309 2.59 22.19 2.82
CA ILE A 309 3.69 21.24 2.90
C ILE A 309 3.60 20.42 4.19
N VAL A 310 3.78 19.11 4.07
CA VAL A 310 3.87 18.18 5.19
C VAL A 310 5.24 17.50 5.14
N VAL A 311 5.99 17.55 6.24
CA VAL A 311 7.29 16.91 6.40
C VAL A 311 7.18 15.85 7.48
N ASN A 312 7.51 14.59 7.14
CA ASN A 312 7.41 13.44 8.04
C ASN A 312 6.05 13.34 8.77
N GLY A 313 4.96 13.64 8.06
CA GLY A 313 3.59 13.60 8.59
C GLY A 313 3.14 14.85 9.36
N SER A 314 4.01 15.84 9.59
CA SER A 314 3.65 17.10 10.24
C SER A 314 3.66 18.27 9.27
N GLN A 315 2.63 19.12 9.31
CA GLN A 315 2.61 20.32 8.48
C GLN A 315 3.75 21.27 8.87
N VAL A 316 4.40 21.85 7.86
CA VAL A 316 5.36 22.96 7.99
C VAL A 316 4.88 24.15 7.18
N GLY A 317 5.16 25.36 7.67
CA GLY A 317 4.71 26.59 7.03
C GLY A 317 3.21 26.83 7.11
N SER A 318 2.73 27.77 6.29
CA SER A 318 1.32 28.15 6.21
C SER A 318 0.55 27.37 5.15
N THR A 319 -0.77 27.35 5.30
CA THR A 319 -1.70 26.96 4.24
C THR A 319 -2.02 28.20 3.38
N THR A 320 -1.90 28.10 2.05
CA THR A 320 -2.17 29.20 1.11
C THR A 320 -2.55 28.64 -0.26
N THR A 321 -3.09 29.45 -1.17
CA THR A 321 -3.34 29.07 -2.56
C THR A 321 -2.05 28.56 -3.24
N LEU A 322 -2.15 27.41 -3.89
CA LEU A 322 -1.09 26.83 -4.70
C LEU A 322 -1.27 27.34 -6.14
N ASN A 323 -0.22 27.97 -6.68
CA ASN A 323 -0.24 28.60 -8.00
C ASN A 323 0.40 27.68 -9.06
N PRO A 324 0.00 27.82 -10.34
CA PRO A 324 0.56 27.01 -11.42
C PRO A 324 2.01 27.43 -11.78
N ALA A 325 2.67 26.61 -12.62
CA ALA A 325 4.09 26.68 -12.97
C ALA A 325 4.63 28.06 -13.40
N SER A 326 3.79 28.96 -13.94
CA SER A 326 4.21 30.31 -14.33
C SER A 326 4.54 31.23 -13.15
N THR A 327 4.00 30.94 -11.96
CA THR A 327 4.11 31.79 -10.77
C THR A 327 4.69 31.04 -9.58
N GLY A 328 4.21 29.81 -9.33
CA GLY A 328 4.56 29.01 -8.16
C GLY A 328 4.13 29.63 -6.82
N THR A 329 4.29 28.86 -5.75
CA THR A 329 3.98 29.25 -4.38
C THR A 329 5.16 28.93 -3.49
N SER A 330 5.69 29.95 -2.80
CA SER A 330 6.79 29.79 -1.84
C SER A 330 6.25 29.51 -0.44
N PHE A 331 6.70 28.42 0.16
CA PHE A 331 6.38 28.02 1.52
C PHE A 331 7.59 28.22 2.43
N THR A 332 7.40 28.83 3.59
CA THR A 332 8.44 28.91 4.63
C THR A 332 8.36 27.65 5.51
N THR A 333 9.37 26.78 5.48
CA THR A 333 9.30 25.43 6.04
C THR A 333 10.19 25.23 7.27
N ASN A 334 11.46 25.67 7.22
CA ASN A 334 12.43 25.61 8.33
C ASN A 334 12.62 24.22 8.97
N PHE A 335 12.73 23.16 8.18
CA PHE A 335 13.05 21.81 8.68
C PHE A 335 14.51 21.44 8.38
N THR A 336 15.08 20.53 9.18
CA THR A 336 16.47 20.06 9.00
C THR A 336 16.49 18.59 8.64
N VAL A 337 17.26 18.23 7.61
CA VAL A 337 17.54 16.84 7.22
C VAL A 337 18.96 16.50 7.66
N SER A 338 19.12 15.43 8.44
CA SER A 338 20.43 14.96 8.90
C SER A 338 20.93 13.79 8.05
N PRO A 339 22.24 13.65 7.81
CA PRO A 339 22.80 12.48 7.15
C PRO A 339 22.37 11.18 7.83
N GLY A 340 22.01 10.17 7.02
CA GLY A 340 21.49 8.89 7.51
C GLY A 340 20.02 8.89 7.95
N SER A 341 19.34 10.04 7.95
CA SER A 341 17.91 10.15 8.27
C SER A 341 17.17 11.00 7.23
N PRO A 342 16.83 10.43 6.06
CA PRO A 342 16.07 11.12 5.02
C PRO A 342 14.73 11.67 5.53
N ALA A 343 14.28 12.78 4.94
CA ALA A 343 12.98 13.37 5.23
C ALA A 343 12.01 13.16 4.06
N THR A 344 10.76 12.85 4.38
CA THR A 344 9.67 12.76 3.41
C THR A 344 8.91 14.08 3.36
N VAL A 345 8.79 14.66 2.17
CA VAL A 345 8.09 15.93 1.93
C VAL A 345 6.89 15.67 1.02
N GLU A 346 5.71 16.09 1.45
CA GLU A 346 4.44 15.97 0.73
C GLU A 346 3.87 17.36 0.43
N VAL A 347 3.37 17.53 -0.80
CA VAL A 347 2.57 18.68 -1.20
C VAL A 347 1.11 18.27 -1.22
N ARG A 348 0.26 19.04 -0.55
CA ARG A 348 -1.18 18.79 -0.48
C ARG A 348 -1.97 20.05 -0.82
N ALA A 349 -3.13 19.90 -1.46
CA ALA A 349 -4.08 20.98 -1.73
C ALA A 349 -5.50 20.42 -1.89
N ASP A 350 -6.49 21.30 -1.93
CA ASP A 350 -7.85 20.94 -2.33
C ASP A 350 -7.94 20.85 -3.86
N ILE A 351 -8.71 19.90 -4.39
CA ILE A 351 -9.05 19.81 -5.82
C ILE A 351 -10.19 20.80 -6.10
N TYR A 352 -9.89 22.08 -5.93
CA TYR A 352 -10.83 23.19 -6.07
C TYR A 352 -10.08 24.42 -6.53
N ASP A 353 -10.63 25.10 -7.54
CA ASP A 353 -10.04 26.30 -8.10
C ASP A 353 -10.33 27.53 -7.23
N ASP A 354 -9.30 28.32 -6.94
CA ASP A 354 -9.33 29.42 -5.96
C ASP A 354 -9.16 30.80 -6.61
N ASP A 355 -9.05 30.88 -7.94
CA ASP A 355 -8.82 32.14 -8.66
C ASP A 355 -10.12 32.94 -8.93
N GLY A 356 -11.27 32.31 -8.68
CA GLY A 356 -12.61 32.88 -8.87
C GLY A 356 -13.14 32.82 -10.31
N THR A 357 -12.40 32.21 -11.24
CA THR A 357 -12.74 32.10 -12.67
C THR A 357 -12.45 30.70 -13.22
N GLY A 358 -13.51 29.97 -13.59
CA GLY A 358 -13.36 28.62 -14.11
C GLY A 358 -13.64 27.55 -13.05
N SER A 359 -13.25 26.32 -13.34
CA SER A 359 -13.42 25.18 -12.45
C SER A 359 -12.40 24.10 -12.76
N ILE A 360 -12.15 23.24 -11.77
CA ILE A 360 -11.52 21.93 -11.98
C ILE A 360 -12.64 20.93 -12.34
N GLU A 361 -12.54 20.30 -13.50
CA GLU A 361 -13.54 19.40 -14.07
C GLU A 361 -13.05 17.94 -14.09
N THR A 362 -13.94 17.02 -14.45
CA THR A 362 -13.57 15.60 -14.59
C THR A 362 -12.66 15.41 -15.81
N SER A 363 -11.68 14.52 -15.69
CA SER A 363 -10.63 14.20 -16.68
C SER A 363 -9.48 15.20 -16.77
N ASP A 364 -9.56 16.36 -16.11
CA ASP A 364 -8.42 17.27 -15.99
C ASP A 364 -7.27 16.60 -15.25
N THR A 365 -6.04 17.04 -15.51
CA THR A 365 -4.85 16.45 -14.89
C THR A 365 -4.00 17.49 -14.17
N ILE A 366 -3.43 17.06 -13.04
CA ILE A 366 -2.59 17.87 -12.18
C ILE A 366 -1.27 17.11 -11.96
N THR A 367 -0.15 17.80 -12.17
CA THR A 367 1.18 17.30 -11.81
C THR A 367 1.85 18.35 -10.92
N ALA A 368 1.98 18.07 -9.62
CA ALA A 368 2.71 18.94 -8.71
C ALA A 368 4.22 18.86 -8.96
N THR A 369 4.93 19.97 -8.78
CA THR A 369 6.37 20.07 -9.00
C THR A 369 7.00 20.80 -7.83
N LEU A 370 8.04 20.19 -7.24
CA LEU A 370 8.99 20.94 -6.42
C LEU A 370 9.95 21.67 -7.37
N SER A 371 9.79 22.97 -7.49
CA SER A 371 10.58 23.81 -8.39
C SER A 371 11.97 24.05 -7.80
N THR A 372 12.94 24.32 -8.67
CA THR A 372 14.32 24.62 -8.27
C THR A 372 14.31 25.81 -7.31
N GLY A 373 14.88 25.61 -6.14
CA GLY A 373 14.98 26.67 -5.14
C GLY A 373 16.04 27.71 -5.49
N SER A 374 16.12 28.77 -4.70
CA SER A 374 17.15 29.80 -4.84
C SER A 374 17.81 30.08 -3.49
N SER A 375 18.98 29.47 -3.24
CA SER A 375 19.69 29.52 -1.96
C SER A 375 18.76 29.27 -0.76
N ASN A 376 17.81 28.35 -0.91
CA ASN A 376 16.70 28.15 0.00
C ASN A 376 16.96 27.10 1.09
N ALA A 377 18.14 26.48 1.06
CA ALA A 377 18.62 25.63 2.14
C ALA A 377 20.03 26.05 2.58
N GLU A 378 20.28 25.93 3.89
CA GLU A 378 21.53 26.28 4.55
C GLU A 378 22.19 25.03 5.13
N LYS A 379 23.47 24.86 4.84
CA LYS A 379 24.34 23.85 5.46
C LYS A 379 24.66 24.30 6.88
N THR A 380 24.31 23.50 7.89
CA THR A 380 24.33 23.96 9.29
C THR A 380 25.72 24.12 9.91
N VAL A 381 26.74 23.48 9.33
CA VAL A 381 28.13 23.57 9.81
C VAL A 381 28.97 24.48 8.90
N SER A 382 28.91 24.25 7.59
CA SER A 382 29.70 25.04 6.62
C SER A 382 29.06 26.39 6.26
N LEU A 383 27.81 26.63 6.65
CA LEU A 383 27.02 27.86 6.41
C LEU A 383 26.86 28.24 4.92
N GLY A 384 27.21 27.33 4.01
CA GLY A 384 26.97 27.49 2.58
C GLY A 384 25.48 27.34 2.27
N ARG A 385 24.96 28.16 1.35
CA ARG A 385 23.59 28.02 0.85
C ARG A 385 23.56 27.22 -0.45
N ILE A 386 22.53 26.41 -0.62
CA ILE A 386 22.30 25.59 -1.81
C ILE A 386 20.85 25.71 -2.28
N ASN A 387 20.62 25.35 -3.54
CA ASN A 387 19.28 25.22 -4.11
C ASN A 387 18.74 23.82 -3.79
N VAL A 388 17.51 23.74 -3.29
CA VAL A 388 16.82 22.48 -2.98
C VAL A 388 15.35 22.54 -3.42
N PRO A 389 14.90 21.67 -4.35
CA PRO A 389 15.73 20.81 -5.19
C PRO A 389 16.55 21.61 -6.22
N ASP A 390 17.46 20.91 -6.90
CA ASP A 390 18.16 21.36 -8.10
C ASP A 390 18.42 20.12 -8.99
N PRO A 391 17.78 19.96 -10.17
CA PRO A 391 16.76 20.82 -10.79
C PRO A 391 15.34 20.55 -10.26
N ASN A 392 14.30 21.07 -10.94
CA ASN A 392 12.88 20.78 -10.69
C ASN A 392 12.62 19.27 -10.54
N LYS A 393 11.68 18.91 -9.68
CA LYS A 393 11.26 17.53 -9.42
C LYS A 393 9.75 17.39 -9.53
N ASP A 394 9.30 16.90 -10.68
CA ASP A 394 7.89 16.61 -10.91
C ASP A 394 7.44 15.38 -10.11
N ALA A 395 6.21 15.43 -9.62
CA ALA A 395 5.50 14.30 -9.03
C ALA A 395 4.98 13.35 -10.13
N ASN A 396 4.11 12.42 -9.75
CA ASN A 396 3.28 11.69 -10.70
C ASN A 396 2.07 12.56 -11.08
N GLN A 397 1.56 12.37 -12.30
CA GLN A 397 0.30 12.97 -12.70
C GLN A 397 -0.87 12.29 -11.98
N VAL A 398 -1.82 13.09 -11.50
CA VAL A 398 -3.13 12.66 -11.04
C VAL A 398 -4.22 13.16 -11.97
N THR A 399 -5.29 12.38 -12.10
CA THR A 399 -6.45 12.70 -12.95
C THR A 399 -7.64 13.01 -12.07
N VAL A 400 -8.29 14.14 -12.29
CA VAL A 400 -9.51 14.50 -11.57
C VAL A 400 -10.65 13.62 -12.07
N ALA A 401 -11.40 13.02 -11.16
CA ALA A 401 -12.51 12.14 -11.47
C ALA A 401 -13.75 12.51 -10.67
N GLN A 402 -14.91 12.28 -11.25
CA GLN A 402 -16.21 12.40 -10.58
C GLN A 402 -16.87 11.02 -10.48
N GLY A 403 -17.68 10.84 -9.44
CA GLY A 403 -18.44 9.61 -9.26
C GLY A 403 -19.53 9.44 -10.33
N THR A 404 -19.76 8.21 -10.73
CA THR A 404 -20.87 7.79 -11.60
C THR A 404 -21.58 6.56 -11.03
N ILE A 405 -22.70 6.19 -11.63
CA ILE A 405 -23.39 4.93 -11.39
C ILE A 405 -23.73 4.30 -12.73
N ALA A 406 -23.74 2.97 -12.76
CA ALA A 406 -24.14 2.22 -13.94
C ALA A 406 -25.16 1.15 -13.57
N LEU A 407 -26.10 0.90 -14.46
CA LEU A 407 -27.13 -0.11 -14.28
C LEU A 407 -27.13 -1.04 -15.49
N ALA A 408 -27.21 -2.34 -15.25
CA ALA A 408 -27.25 -3.32 -16.31
C ALA A 408 -28.36 -4.35 -16.06
N LYS A 409 -29.05 -4.79 -17.12
CA LYS A 409 -29.98 -5.92 -17.08
C LYS A 409 -29.26 -7.15 -16.52
N ASN A 410 -29.85 -7.81 -15.53
CA ASN A 410 -29.25 -8.99 -14.91
C ASN A 410 -29.33 -10.18 -15.90
N PRO A 411 -28.19 -10.71 -16.39
CA PRO A 411 -28.19 -11.76 -17.40
C PRO A 411 -28.67 -13.11 -16.87
N THR A 412 -28.69 -13.31 -15.54
CA THR A 412 -29.18 -14.55 -14.92
C THR A 412 -30.70 -14.64 -14.88
N TYR A 413 -31.39 -13.51 -15.11
CA TYR A 413 -32.83 -13.46 -15.28
C TYR A 413 -33.14 -13.21 -16.75
N ALA A 414 -33.38 -14.29 -17.50
CA ALA A 414 -33.71 -14.23 -18.91
C ALA A 414 -35.14 -13.70 -19.12
N ASP A 415 -35.49 -13.39 -20.37
CA ASP A 415 -36.87 -13.11 -20.76
C ASP A 415 -37.77 -14.32 -20.43
N GLN A 416 -38.99 -14.07 -19.98
CA GLN A 416 -39.85 -15.11 -19.40
C GLN A 416 -41.16 -15.25 -20.15
N ASN A 417 -41.64 -16.49 -20.25
CA ASN A 417 -43.03 -16.79 -20.57
C ASN A 417 -43.79 -17.03 -19.27
N THR A 418 -44.97 -16.43 -19.14
CA THR A 418 -45.81 -16.62 -17.95
C THR A 418 -47.28 -16.77 -18.32
N VAL A 419 -48.02 -17.54 -17.53
CA VAL A 419 -49.48 -17.58 -17.60
C VAL A 419 -50.06 -16.48 -16.72
N VAL A 420 -51.23 -15.97 -17.07
CA VAL A 420 -51.88 -14.87 -16.36
C VAL A 420 -53.18 -15.34 -15.71
N PRO A 421 -53.59 -14.80 -14.55
CA PRO A 421 -52.94 -13.76 -13.75
C PRO A 421 -51.74 -14.26 -12.91
N GLN A 422 -50.95 -13.33 -12.37
CA GLN A 422 -49.87 -13.61 -11.41
C GLN A 422 -49.89 -12.63 -10.23
N THR A 423 -49.42 -13.07 -9.07
CA THR A 423 -49.28 -12.21 -7.86
C THR A 423 -47.83 -12.16 -7.42
N ALA A 424 -47.33 -10.95 -7.10
CA ALA A 424 -45.93 -10.74 -6.68
C ALA A 424 -44.90 -11.36 -7.65
N TYR A 425 -45.17 -11.25 -8.95
CA TYR A 425 -44.32 -11.70 -10.03
C TYR A 425 -43.12 -10.77 -10.21
N LYS A 426 -41.92 -11.34 -10.34
CA LYS A 426 -40.71 -10.59 -10.69
C LYS A 426 -40.75 -10.19 -12.16
N LEU A 427 -41.00 -8.93 -12.46
CA LEU A 427 -41.09 -8.44 -13.83
C LEU A 427 -39.72 -8.20 -14.45
N ALA A 428 -38.77 -7.69 -13.67
CA ALA A 428 -37.41 -7.41 -14.16
C ALA A 428 -36.36 -7.49 -13.05
N ALA A 429 -35.10 -7.68 -13.44
CA ALA A 429 -33.94 -7.71 -12.56
C ALA A 429 -32.72 -7.04 -13.23
N PHE A 430 -32.01 -6.22 -12.45
CA PHE A 430 -30.87 -5.41 -12.83
C PHE A 430 -29.78 -5.48 -11.75
N ASN A 431 -28.56 -5.07 -12.10
CA ASN A 431 -27.45 -4.86 -11.16
C ASN A 431 -27.02 -3.39 -11.24
N LEU A 432 -27.11 -2.67 -10.12
CA LEU A 432 -26.67 -1.28 -9.97
C LEU A 432 -25.26 -1.28 -9.39
N THR A 433 -24.30 -0.69 -10.10
CA THR A 433 -22.89 -0.64 -9.71
C THR A 433 -22.40 0.79 -9.49
N GLY A 434 -21.67 1.00 -8.38
CA GLY A 434 -21.00 2.26 -8.07
C GLY A 434 -19.66 2.40 -8.81
N ASN A 435 -19.21 3.65 -8.95
CA ASN A 435 -17.91 4.00 -9.54
C ASN A 435 -16.73 3.64 -8.62
N THR A 436 -15.50 3.94 -9.05
CA THR A 436 -14.25 3.68 -8.31
C THR A 436 -13.77 4.84 -7.46
N THR A 437 -14.35 6.03 -7.60
CA THR A 437 -13.86 7.29 -7.06
C THR A 437 -14.51 7.62 -5.69
N GLU A 438 -15.84 7.57 -5.61
CA GLU A 438 -16.62 8.04 -4.45
C GLU A 438 -17.99 7.36 -4.34
N ASP A 439 -18.59 7.44 -3.14
CA ASP A 439 -19.94 6.94 -2.88
C ASP A 439 -20.99 7.81 -3.59
N VAL A 440 -22.17 7.25 -3.85
CA VAL A 440 -23.28 7.97 -4.48
C VAL A 440 -24.55 7.84 -3.66
N ASN A 441 -25.15 8.97 -3.30
CA ASN A 441 -26.43 9.04 -2.60
C ASN A 441 -27.57 8.99 -3.61
N ILE A 442 -28.23 7.85 -3.71
CA ILE A 442 -29.37 7.61 -4.60
C ILE A 442 -30.64 8.14 -3.95
N TYR A 443 -31.40 8.93 -4.70
CA TYR A 443 -32.62 9.57 -4.22
C TYR A 443 -33.87 9.27 -5.04
N THR A 444 -33.76 8.84 -6.31
CA THR A 444 -34.93 8.50 -7.13
C THR A 444 -34.70 7.21 -7.91
N ILE A 445 -35.73 6.35 -7.90
CA ILE A 445 -35.89 5.26 -8.87
C ILE A 445 -37.14 5.60 -9.70
N SER A 446 -37.01 5.60 -11.03
CA SER A 446 -38.11 5.75 -11.96
C SER A 446 -38.24 4.50 -12.83
N VAL A 447 -39.48 4.04 -13.03
CA VAL A 447 -39.79 2.87 -13.85
C VAL A 447 -40.90 3.20 -14.84
N ASP A 448 -40.64 2.97 -16.11
CA ASP A 448 -41.60 3.05 -17.20
C ASP A 448 -41.89 1.63 -17.72
N PHE A 449 -43.03 1.46 -18.38
CA PHE A 449 -43.54 0.17 -18.85
C PHE A 449 -43.97 0.26 -20.30
N SER A 450 -43.34 -0.57 -21.13
CA SER A 450 -43.52 -0.57 -22.58
C SER A 450 -44.06 -1.92 -23.05
N ALA A 451 -45.18 -1.90 -23.77
CA ALA A 451 -45.64 -3.07 -24.52
C ALA A 451 -44.61 -3.39 -25.62
N VAL A 452 -44.22 -4.65 -25.76
CA VAL A 452 -43.17 -5.06 -26.69
C VAL A 452 -43.77 -5.74 -27.91
N THR A 453 -44.57 -6.78 -27.70
CA THR A 453 -45.24 -7.53 -28.78
C THR A 453 -46.75 -7.58 -28.53
N PRO A 454 -47.59 -7.18 -29.50
CA PRO A 454 -47.29 -6.12 -30.45
C PRO A 454 -47.08 -4.79 -29.71
N ALA A 455 -46.12 -3.98 -30.18
CA ALA A 455 -45.85 -2.67 -29.57
C ALA A 455 -47.07 -1.73 -29.63
N THR A 456 -47.88 -1.81 -30.70
CA THR A 456 -49.11 -1.03 -30.87
C THR A 456 -50.32 -1.93 -30.79
N GLY A 457 -51.30 -1.56 -29.96
CA GLY A 457 -52.52 -2.35 -29.76
C GLY A 457 -52.32 -3.60 -28.90
N GLY A 458 -51.15 -3.74 -28.27
CA GLY A 458 -50.88 -4.78 -27.28
C GLY A 458 -51.83 -4.65 -26.09
N THR A 459 -52.27 -5.79 -25.58
CA THR A 459 -53.14 -5.89 -24.40
C THR A 459 -52.36 -6.21 -23.12
N PHE A 460 -51.02 -6.36 -23.20
CA PHE A 460 -50.18 -6.39 -22.02
C PHE A 460 -49.57 -5.00 -21.80
N THR A 461 -50.23 -4.19 -20.98
CA THR A 461 -49.87 -2.79 -20.76
C THR A 461 -49.68 -2.49 -19.27
N ALA A 462 -49.25 -1.27 -18.95
CA ALA A 462 -49.15 -0.80 -17.57
C ALA A 462 -50.49 -0.90 -16.80
N ALA A 463 -51.63 -0.82 -17.50
CA ALA A 463 -52.95 -0.95 -16.89
C ALA A 463 -53.23 -2.36 -16.33
N ASP A 464 -52.55 -3.38 -16.85
CA ASP A 464 -52.64 -4.77 -16.39
C ASP A 464 -51.69 -5.05 -15.22
N LEU A 465 -50.90 -4.05 -14.78
CA LEU A 465 -49.99 -4.15 -13.66
C LEU A 465 -50.58 -3.47 -12.42
N SER A 466 -50.49 -4.15 -11.29
CA SER A 466 -50.92 -3.61 -9.98
C SER A 466 -49.95 -4.01 -8.88
N SER A 467 -49.97 -3.28 -7.77
CA SER A 467 -49.08 -3.53 -6.63
C SER A 467 -47.59 -3.56 -7.03
N VAL A 468 -47.16 -2.57 -7.82
CA VAL A 468 -45.78 -2.45 -8.31
C VAL A 468 -44.87 -1.89 -7.21
N TYR A 469 -43.74 -2.55 -6.98
CA TYR A 469 -42.67 -2.05 -6.12
C TYR A 469 -41.29 -2.49 -6.63
N VAL A 470 -40.26 -1.79 -6.19
CA VAL A 470 -38.87 -2.07 -6.53
C VAL A 470 -38.13 -2.54 -5.28
N LYS A 471 -37.47 -3.68 -5.36
CA LYS A 471 -36.52 -4.17 -4.36
C LYS A 471 -35.12 -3.76 -4.78
N TYR A 472 -34.36 -3.11 -3.91
CA TYR A 472 -32.98 -2.68 -4.16
C TYR A 472 -32.10 -3.08 -2.98
N GLY A 473 -31.15 -3.99 -3.24
CA GLY A 473 -30.42 -4.69 -2.18
C GLY A 473 -31.38 -5.43 -1.24
N THR A 474 -31.41 -5.03 0.03
CA THR A 474 -32.30 -5.58 1.06
C THR A 474 -33.55 -4.74 1.30
N ASN A 475 -33.68 -3.58 0.64
CA ASN A 475 -34.77 -2.64 0.84
C ASN A 475 -35.84 -2.79 -0.23
N ASN A 476 -37.05 -2.30 0.08
CA ASN A 476 -38.16 -2.22 -0.87
C ASN A 476 -38.68 -0.78 -0.91
N THR A 477 -39.11 -0.33 -2.07
CA THR A 477 -39.91 0.91 -2.19
C THR A 477 -41.34 0.69 -1.70
N THR A 478 -42.09 1.79 -1.56
CA THR A 478 -43.54 1.73 -1.31
C THR A 478 -44.28 1.12 -2.50
N VAL A 479 -45.35 0.38 -2.23
CA VAL A 479 -46.16 -0.26 -3.27
C VAL A 479 -47.06 0.78 -3.94
N LYS A 480 -46.99 0.90 -5.27
CA LYS A 480 -47.97 1.63 -6.08
C LYS A 480 -49.08 0.67 -6.49
N SER A 481 -50.32 0.96 -6.09
CA SER A 481 -51.48 0.12 -6.41
C SER A 481 -51.77 0.06 -7.91
N THR A 482 -51.53 1.17 -8.61
CA THR A 482 -51.68 1.32 -10.07
C THR A 482 -50.46 2.06 -10.63
N VAL A 483 -50.13 1.81 -11.89
CA VAL A 483 -49.01 2.45 -12.60
C VAL A 483 -49.46 2.96 -13.97
N SER A 484 -48.68 3.89 -14.52
CA SER A 484 -48.84 4.44 -15.86
C SER A 484 -47.75 3.89 -16.79
N ALA A 485 -47.90 4.06 -18.11
CA ALA A 485 -46.84 3.69 -19.06
C ALA A 485 -45.52 4.45 -18.78
N THR A 486 -45.62 5.72 -18.40
CA THR A 486 -44.45 6.54 -18.02
C THR A 486 -44.68 7.32 -16.73
N GLY A 487 -43.59 7.73 -16.08
CA GLY A 487 -43.62 8.67 -14.96
C GLY A 487 -43.83 8.03 -13.59
N ASN A 488 -43.59 6.74 -13.43
CA ASN A 488 -43.68 6.10 -12.11
C ASN A 488 -42.37 6.28 -11.36
N SER A 489 -42.35 7.13 -10.33
CA SER A 489 -41.15 7.37 -9.53
C SER A 489 -41.35 7.09 -8.03
N TRP A 490 -40.24 6.76 -7.38
CA TRP A 490 -40.12 6.60 -5.93
C TRP A 490 -38.95 7.43 -5.43
N SER A 491 -39.19 8.26 -4.41
CA SER A 491 -38.13 8.88 -3.64
C SER A 491 -37.58 7.91 -2.62
N ILE A 492 -36.27 7.73 -2.60
CA ILE A 492 -35.55 6.86 -1.66
C ILE A 492 -34.41 7.64 -0.99
N SER A 493 -33.78 7.00 0.00
CA SER A 493 -32.52 7.47 0.57
C SER A 493 -31.61 6.26 0.72
N TYR A 494 -30.61 6.15 -0.16
CA TYR A 494 -29.71 5.01 -0.18
C TYR A 494 -28.31 5.43 -0.63
N THR A 495 -27.28 5.14 0.16
CA THR A 495 -25.89 5.38 -0.23
C THR A 495 -25.33 4.12 -0.89
N LEU A 496 -25.05 4.19 -2.19
CA LEU A 496 -24.30 3.19 -2.92
C LEU A 496 -22.81 3.46 -2.71
N ALA A 497 -22.15 2.59 -1.92
CA ALA A 497 -20.72 2.67 -1.71
C ALA A 497 -19.96 2.52 -3.05
N LYS A 498 -18.82 3.20 -3.19
CA LYS A 498 -17.93 3.00 -4.34
C LYS A 498 -17.54 1.53 -4.49
N MET A 499 -17.43 1.07 -5.73
CA MET A 499 -17.13 -0.31 -6.12
C MET A 499 -18.15 -1.36 -5.63
N ALA A 500 -19.28 -0.95 -5.03
CA ALA A 500 -20.34 -1.86 -4.65
C ALA A 500 -21.28 -2.17 -5.83
N SER A 501 -21.90 -3.34 -5.78
CA SER A 501 -22.95 -3.77 -6.70
C SER A 501 -24.13 -4.29 -5.90
N ILE A 502 -25.35 -3.84 -6.24
CA ILE A 502 -26.59 -4.32 -5.62
C ILE A 502 -27.60 -4.79 -6.67
N PRO A 503 -28.39 -5.83 -6.38
CA PRO A 503 -29.50 -6.21 -7.22
C PRO A 503 -30.63 -5.19 -7.10
N VAL A 504 -31.26 -4.86 -8.23
CA VAL A 504 -32.49 -4.07 -8.32
C VAL A 504 -33.53 -4.89 -9.07
N GLU A 505 -34.65 -5.20 -8.43
CA GLU A 505 -35.69 -6.09 -8.95
C GLU A 505 -37.05 -5.40 -8.91
N ILE A 506 -37.87 -5.59 -9.94
CA ILE A 506 -39.20 -5.02 -10.04
C ILE A 506 -40.22 -6.13 -9.84
N TYR A 507 -41.15 -5.96 -8.91
CA TYR A 507 -42.23 -6.91 -8.64
C TYR A 507 -43.59 -6.27 -8.89
N THR A 508 -44.54 -7.08 -9.35
CA THR A 508 -45.89 -6.64 -9.70
C THR A 508 -46.89 -7.78 -9.62
N SER A 509 -48.19 -7.48 -9.61
CA SER A 509 -49.25 -8.43 -9.92
C SER A 509 -49.77 -8.17 -11.33
N ILE A 510 -49.97 -9.24 -12.10
CA ILE A 510 -50.36 -9.22 -13.51
C ILE A 510 -51.83 -9.62 -13.62
N GLY A 511 -52.62 -8.79 -14.32
CA GLY A 511 -54.06 -9.00 -14.56
C GLY A 511 -54.38 -10.17 -15.48
N SER A 512 -55.66 -10.56 -15.55
CA SER A 512 -56.12 -11.76 -16.27
C SER A 512 -56.61 -11.50 -17.71
N THR A 513 -56.66 -10.25 -18.16
CA THR A 513 -57.27 -9.82 -19.44
C THR A 513 -56.30 -9.79 -20.62
N ILE A 514 -55.07 -10.27 -20.43
CA ILE A 514 -54.00 -10.18 -21.42
C ILE A 514 -54.15 -11.29 -22.47
N THR A 515 -53.99 -10.92 -23.73
CA THR A 515 -54.01 -11.86 -24.87
C THR A 515 -52.71 -12.68 -24.88
N ALA A 516 -52.82 -13.96 -25.23
CA ALA A 516 -51.65 -14.81 -25.42
C ALA A 516 -50.67 -14.21 -26.44
N ASP A 517 -49.38 -14.41 -26.20
CA ASP A 517 -48.23 -13.91 -26.96
C ASP A 517 -48.03 -12.39 -26.91
N HIS A 518 -48.86 -11.65 -26.17
CA HIS A 518 -48.57 -10.26 -25.87
C HIS A 518 -47.51 -10.13 -24.77
N SER A 519 -46.64 -9.14 -24.87
CA SER A 519 -45.50 -8.98 -23.97
C SER A 519 -45.26 -7.54 -23.52
N ILE A 520 -44.61 -7.40 -22.37
CA ILE A 520 -44.28 -6.12 -21.74
C ILE A 520 -42.84 -6.15 -21.21
N ARG A 521 -42.20 -4.98 -21.12
CA ARG A 521 -40.93 -4.80 -20.40
C ARG A 521 -40.99 -3.59 -19.46
N ALA A 522 -40.16 -3.63 -18.43
CA ALA A 522 -39.89 -2.46 -17.59
C ALA A 522 -38.61 -1.76 -18.04
N GLU A 523 -38.59 -0.44 -17.95
CA GLU A 523 -37.49 0.45 -18.31
C GLU A 523 -37.18 1.30 -17.09
N ILE A 524 -35.94 1.28 -16.59
CA ILE A 524 -35.59 1.86 -15.29
C ILE A 524 -34.52 2.94 -15.42
N THR A 525 -34.72 4.04 -14.71
CA THR A 525 -33.73 5.11 -14.53
C THR A 525 -33.52 5.35 -13.04
N ILE A 526 -32.26 5.39 -12.60
CA ILE A 526 -31.90 5.68 -11.21
C ILE A 526 -31.06 6.95 -11.18
N THR A 527 -31.40 7.86 -10.27
CA THR A 527 -30.66 9.12 -10.10
C THR A 527 -30.22 9.35 -8.65
N GLY A 528 -29.08 9.99 -8.51
CA GLY A 528 -28.39 10.26 -7.27
C GLY A 528 -27.47 11.47 -7.34
N THR A 529 -26.84 11.80 -6.22
CA THR A 529 -25.79 12.81 -6.15
C THR A 529 -24.53 12.15 -5.58
N THR A 530 -23.39 12.39 -6.20
CA THR A 530 -22.10 11.92 -5.69
C THR A 530 -21.78 12.54 -4.33
N ALA A 531 -21.17 11.78 -3.43
CA ALA A 531 -21.06 12.16 -2.02
C ALA A 531 -20.05 13.28 -1.74
N LEU A 532 -18.96 13.36 -2.51
CA LEU A 532 -17.89 14.34 -2.35
C LEU A 532 -17.95 15.42 -3.43
N SER A 533 -18.04 15.05 -4.71
CA SER A 533 -18.03 16.02 -5.81
C SER A 533 -19.35 16.80 -5.95
N ALA A 534 -20.41 16.37 -5.25
CA ALA A 534 -21.74 16.98 -5.25
C ALA A 534 -22.37 17.11 -6.65
N GLN A 535 -22.06 16.17 -7.55
CA GLN A 535 -22.52 16.13 -8.93
C GLN A 535 -23.68 15.17 -9.12
N SER A 536 -24.51 15.46 -10.13
CA SER A 536 -25.61 14.56 -10.51
C SER A 536 -25.08 13.25 -11.10
N ALA A 537 -25.61 12.13 -10.64
CA ALA A 537 -25.32 10.80 -11.16
C ALA A 537 -26.62 10.17 -11.68
N THR A 538 -26.59 9.64 -12.91
CA THR A 538 -27.74 8.98 -13.54
C THR A 538 -27.28 7.72 -14.27
N THR A 539 -28.11 6.68 -14.23
CA THR A 539 -27.86 5.46 -15.01
C THR A 539 -28.22 5.61 -16.49
N GLY A 540 -28.99 6.64 -16.84
CA GLY A 540 -29.82 6.63 -18.05
C GLY A 540 -30.92 5.57 -17.96
N GLU A 541 -31.75 5.49 -19.01
CA GLU A 541 -32.80 4.47 -19.12
C GLU A 541 -32.21 3.12 -19.52
N VAL A 542 -32.56 2.07 -18.79
CA VAL A 542 -32.11 0.70 -19.05
C VAL A 542 -33.29 -0.25 -19.18
N ASN A 543 -33.32 -1.00 -20.28
CA ASN A 543 -34.37 -2.00 -20.57
C ASN A 543 -34.19 -3.28 -19.75
N GLY A 544 -35.29 -3.76 -19.15
CA GLY A 544 -35.36 -5.01 -18.40
C GLY A 544 -35.66 -6.25 -19.25
N GLN A 545 -36.19 -7.28 -18.59
CA GLN A 545 -36.65 -8.51 -19.22
C GLN A 545 -37.98 -8.29 -19.97
N GLU A 546 -38.13 -8.96 -21.11
CA GLU A 546 -39.40 -9.09 -21.79
C GLU A 546 -40.20 -10.23 -21.16
N ILE A 547 -41.44 -9.93 -20.75
CA ILE A 547 -42.34 -10.89 -20.13
C ILE A 547 -43.51 -11.12 -21.07
N THR A 548 -43.61 -12.33 -21.60
CA THR A 548 -44.62 -12.72 -22.58
C THR A 548 -45.72 -13.53 -21.93
N ALA A 549 -46.95 -13.07 -22.04
CA ALA A 549 -48.12 -13.82 -21.60
C ALA A 549 -48.34 -15.04 -22.51
N LYS A 550 -48.62 -16.19 -21.93
CA LYS A 550 -48.97 -17.42 -22.64
C LYS A 550 -50.30 -17.95 -22.13
N ALA A 551 -51.06 -18.59 -23.02
CA ALA A 551 -52.22 -19.36 -22.62
C ALA A 551 -51.77 -20.74 -22.08
N GLY A 552 -52.36 -21.15 -20.96
CA GLY A 552 -52.32 -22.55 -20.53
C GLY A 552 -53.19 -23.41 -21.45
N SER A 553 -52.76 -24.63 -21.74
CA SER A 553 -53.60 -25.63 -22.41
C SER A 553 -53.51 -26.99 -21.74
N PHE A 554 -54.60 -27.75 -21.81
CA PHE A 554 -54.69 -29.07 -21.21
C PHE A 554 -55.43 -30.03 -22.13
N THR A 555 -54.72 -31.05 -22.62
CA THR A 555 -55.21 -31.99 -23.63
C THR A 555 -55.24 -33.41 -23.09
N ALA A 556 -56.19 -34.21 -23.56
CA ALA A 556 -56.26 -35.64 -23.29
C ALA A 556 -56.25 -36.46 -24.57
N THR A 557 -55.40 -37.48 -24.61
CA THR A 557 -55.28 -38.41 -25.75
C THR A 557 -55.19 -39.86 -25.28
N LYS A 558 -55.42 -40.81 -26.19
CA LYS A 558 -55.16 -42.23 -25.91
C LYS A 558 -53.66 -42.43 -25.69
N ASP A 559 -53.28 -43.03 -24.57
CA ASP A 559 -51.89 -43.38 -24.30
C ASP A 559 -51.51 -44.70 -24.99
N ALA A 560 -50.24 -44.83 -25.39
CA ALA A 560 -49.72 -46.04 -26.04
C ALA A 560 -49.74 -47.28 -25.13
N SER A 561 -49.78 -47.11 -23.80
CA SER A 561 -49.96 -48.19 -22.83
C SER A 561 -51.39 -48.75 -22.79
N SER A 562 -52.34 -48.14 -23.52
CA SER A 562 -53.69 -48.69 -23.65
C SER A 562 -53.66 -50.12 -24.19
N PRO A 563 -54.40 -51.05 -23.58
CA PRO A 563 -54.53 -52.42 -24.08
C PRO A 563 -54.90 -52.51 -25.56
N VAL A 564 -54.29 -53.47 -26.27
CA VAL A 564 -54.68 -53.85 -27.63
C VAL A 564 -55.95 -54.71 -27.61
N ALA A 565 -56.65 -54.78 -28.75
CA ALA A 565 -57.86 -55.59 -28.88
C ALA A 565 -57.58 -57.05 -28.52
N ARG A 566 -58.39 -57.62 -27.62
CA ARG A 566 -58.29 -59.01 -27.17
C ARG A 566 -59.61 -59.50 -26.60
N ILE A 567 -59.71 -60.81 -26.43
CA ILE A 567 -60.79 -61.45 -25.67
C ILE A 567 -60.41 -61.46 -24.18
N VAL A 568 -61.40 -61.26 -23.31
CA VAL A 568 -61.25 -61.35 -21.85
C VAL A 568 -62.32 -62.28 -21.27
N ALA A 569 -61.94 -63.09 -20.28
CA ALA A 569 -62.89 -63.89 -19.50
C ALA A 569 -63.70 -62.98 -18.55
N ASP A 570 -64.84 -63.50 -18.09
CA ASP A 570 -65.70 -62.87 -17.09
C ASP A 570 -65.14 -62.99 -15.66
N ASN A 571 -65.79 -62.37 -14.68
CA ASN A 571 -65.43 -62.44 -13.24
C ASN A 571 -63.97 -62.08 -12.87
N GLN A 572 -63.39 -61.08 -13.56
CA GLN A 572 -62.04 -60.56 -13.31
C GLN A 572 -61.99 -59.03 -13.47
N THR A 573 -60.94 -58.39 -12.95
CA THR A 573 -60.65 -56.97 -13.22
C THR A 573 -59.65 -56.84 -14.36
N VAL A 574 -59.99 -56.10 -15.40
CA VAL A 574 -59.11 -55.88 -16.55
C VAL A 574 -58.91 -54.39 -16.82
N ASP A 575 -57.68 -53.99 -17.09
CA ASP A 575 -57.42 -52.67 -17.67
C ASP A 575 -57.96 -52.66 -19.10
N VAL A 576 -58.71 -51.61 -19.45
CA VAL A 576 -59.35 -51.46 -20.77
C VAL A 576 -58.88 -50.21 -21.52
N ALA A 577 -58.42 -49.18 -20.81
CA ALA A 577 -57.95 -47.94 -21.42
C ALA A 577 -56.86 -47.26 -20.58
N ALA A 578 -55.94 -46.55 -21.22
CA ALA A 578 -55.02 -45.62 -20.59
C ALA A 578 -55.05 -44.29 -21.34
N PHE A 579 -55.27 -43.18 -20.62
CA PHE A 579 -55.40 -41.84 -21.20
C PHE A 579 -54.28 -40.93 -20.70
N LYS A 580 -53.58 -40.28 -21.63
CA LYS A 580 -52.52 -39.32 -21.35
C LYS A 580 -53.11 -37.91 -21.29
N PHE A 581 -52.92 -37.24 -20.17
CA PHE A 581 -53.27 -35.85 -19.94
C PHE A 581 -52.00 -35.01 -19.98
N ALA A 582 -51.91 -34.02 -20.86
CA ALA A 582 -50.73 -33.17 -21.04
C ALA A 582 -51.07 -31.70 -20.79
N ALA A 583 -50.26 -31.03 -19.97
CA ALA A 583 -50.40 -29.62 -19.62
C ALA A 583 -49.27 -28.80 -20.24
N VAL A 584 -49.61 -27.66 -20.83
CA VAL A 584 -48.65 -26.70 -21.40
C VAL A 584 -48.82 -25.36 -20.71
N ASN A 585 -47.70 -24.72 -20.34
CA ASN A 585 -47.59 -23.41 -19.66
C ASN A 585 -48.21 -23.28 -18.26
N ASP A 586 -49.29 -24.01 -17.93
CA ASP A 586 -49.93 -23.99 -16.60
C ASP A 586 -50.05 -25.39 -15.99
N LYS A 587 -50.14 -25.47 -14.67
CA LYS A 587 -50.51 -26.69 -13.94
C LYS A 587 -52.03 -26.84 -13.95
N TYR A 588 -52.52 -28.06 -14.13
CA TYR A 588 -53.95 -28.37 -14.11
C TYR A 588 -54.28 -29.43 -13.06
N SER A 589 -55.40 -29.27 -12.37
CA SER A 589 -56.00 -30.29 -11.51
C SER A 589 -57.27 -30.82 -12.15
N ILE A 590 -57.33 -32.13 -12.42
CA ILE A 590 -58.50 -32.77 -13.03
C ILE A 590 -59.62 -32.80 -12.00
N SER A 591 -60.77 -32.24 -12.35
CA SER A 591 -61.95 -32.17 -11.49
C SER A 591 -63.02 -33.18 -11.90
N ARG A 592 -63.14 -33.47 -13.20
CA ARG A 592 -64.16 -34.41 -13.69
C ARG A 592 -63.71 -35.13 -14.95
N LEU A 593 -64.04 -36.41 -15.06
CA LEU A 593 -63.85 -37.21 -16.27
C LEU A 593 -65.13 -38.00 -16.55
N ILE A 594 -65.58 -37.99 -17.81
CA ILE A 594 -66.72 -38.78 -18.27
C ILE A 594 -66.22 -39.81 -19.27
N PHE A 595 -66.54 -41.07 -19.01
CA PHE A 595 -66.27 -42.16 -19.93
C PHE A 595 -67.56 -42.77 -20.43
N SER A 596 -67.61 -43.14 -21.71
CA SER A 596 -68.65 -43.99 -22.27
C SER A 596 -68.12 -45.40 -22.52
N LEU A 597 -68.97 -46.38 -22.25
CA LEU A 597 -68.71 -47.78 -22.55
C LEU A 597 -69.65 -48.22 -23.67
N ALA A 598 -69.12 -48.94 -24.67
CA ALA A 598 -69.94 -49.46 -25.77
C ALA A 598 -71.01 -50.46 -25.28
N ASP A 599 -70.66 -51.30 -24.30
CA ASP A 599 -71.59 -52.19 -23.60
C ASP A 599 -71.18 -52.30 -22.12
N ALA A 600 -72.13 -52.08 -21.22
CA ALA A 600 -71.92 -52.15 -19.76
C ALA A 600 -72.59 -53.37 -19.11
N THR A 601 -73.28 -54.23 -19.87
CA THR A 601 -74.09 -55.34 -19.34
C THR A 601 -73.26 -56.38 -18.57
N ALA A 602 -71.97 -56.49 -18.88
CA ALA A 602 -71.02 -57.40 -18.23
C ALA A 602 -70.07 -56.69 -17.23
N VAL A 603 -70.33 -55.42 -16.89
CA VAL A 603 -69.44 -54.60 -16.05
C VAL A 603 -70.09 -54.32 -14.70
N ASN A 604 -69.48 -54.78 -13.62
CA ASN A 604 -69.91 -54.49 -12.25
C ASN A 604 -69.45 -53.10 -11.82
N ASN A 605 -68.17 -52.79 -12.02
CA ASN A 605 -67.57 -51.51 -11.61
C ASN A 605 -66.60 -50.97 -12.67
N VAL A 606 -66.55 -49.64 -12.80
CA VAL A 606 -65.51 -48.89 -13.51
C VAL A 606 -64.57 -48.27 -12.49
N ILE A 607 -63.27 -48.55 -12.61
CA ILE A 607 -62.22 -48.15 -11.67
C ILE A 607 -61.25 -47.23 -12.39
N LEU A 608 -61.08 -46.00 -11.87
CA LEU A 608 -60.08 -45.06 -12.37
C LEU A 608 -58.82 -45.13 -11.49
N LYS A 609 -57.64 -45.25 -12.11
CA LYS A 609 -56.36 -45.42 -11.42
C LYS A 609 -55.30 -44.42 -11.89
N ASP A 610 -54.42 -44.05 -10.97
CA ASP A 610 -53.14 -43.38 -11.22
C ASP A 610 -52.02 -44.36 -10.83
N GLY A 611 -51.40 -44.98 -11.85
CA GLY A 611 -50.53 -46.15 -11.64
C GLY A 611 -51.28 -47.28 -10.93
N THR A 612 -50.79 -47.70 -9.76
CA THR A 612 -51.44 -48.72 -8.92
C THR A 612 -52.47 -48.16 -7.95
N THR A 613 -52.58 -46.84 -7.81
CA THR A 613 -53.49 -46.19 -6.86
C THR A 613 -54.87 -46.04 -7.48
N VAL A 614 -55.89 -46.57 -6.81
CA VAL A 614 -57.29 -46.34 -7.21
C VAL A 614 -57.69 -44.92 -6.79
N LEU A 615 -58.08 -44.09 -7.78
CA LEU A 615 -58.59 -42.74 -7.54
C LEU A 615 -60.07 -42.76 -7.15
N ALA A 616 -60.85 -43.59 -7.84
CA ALA A 616 -62.29 -43.77 -7.59
C ALA A 616 -62.82 -45.05 -8.24
N THR A 617 -63.95 -45.54 -7.73
CA THR A 617 -64.68 -46.70 -8.27
C THR A 617 -66.17 -46.35 -8.34
N LEU A 618 -66.80 -46.62 -9.47
CA LEU A 618 -68.22 -46.37 -9.71
C LEU A 618 -68.89 -47.62 -10.29
N PRO A 619 -70.20 -47.83 -10.08
CA PRO A 619 -70.93 -48.92 -10.71
C PRO A 619 -70.87 -48.86 -12.25
N GLY A 620 -70.89 -50.03 -12.89
CA GLY A 620 -70.92 -50.14 -14.35
C GLY A 620 -72.16 -49.50 -14.96
N ALA A 621 -71.94 -48.64 -15.95
CA ALA A 621 -72.99 -48.00 -16.75
C ALA A 621 -72.44 -47.63 -18.13
N THR A 622 -73.32 -47.42 -19.11
CA THR A 622 -72.92 -46.97 -20.46
C THR A 622 -72.24 -45.59 -20.46
N THR A 623 -72.46 -44.79 -19.40
CA THR A 623 -71.75 -43.54 -19.16
C THR A 623 -71.45 -43.42 -17.66
N VAL A 624 -70.19 -43.19 -17.32
CA VAL A 624 -69.74 -43.00 -15.94
C VAL A 624 -69.04 -41.65 -15.78
N THR A 625 -69.35 -40.94 -14.70
CA THR A 625 -68.79 -39.62 -14.40
C THR A 625 -68.00 -39.67 -13.10
N PHE A 626 -66.69 -39.56 -13.20
CA PHE A 626 -65.79 -39.43 -12.06
C PHE A 626 -65.65 -37.97 -11.67
N ASN A 627 -66.02 -37.62 -10.44
CA ASN A 627 -65.71 -36.33 -9.84
C ASN A 627 -64.51 -36.50 -8.91
N LEU A 628 -63.42 -35.79 -9.19
CA LEU A 628 -62.16 -35.89 -8.46
C LEU A 628 -61.97 -34.62 -7.60
N PRO A 629 -61.48 -34.77 -6.35
CA PRO A 629 -61.12 -33.63 -5.54
C PRO A 629 -59.92 -32.89 -6.16
N SER A 630 -59.83 -31.58 -5.92
CA SER A 630 -58.73 -30.74 -6.42
C SER A 630 -57.39 -30.99 -5.71
N SER A 631 -57.40 -31.67 -4.55
CA SER A 631 -56.20 -32.04 -3.79
C SER A 631 -56.48 -33.25 -2.88
N GLY A 632 -55.42 -33.86 -2.35
CA GLY A 632 -55.51 -34.99 -1.41
C GLY A 632 -55.70 -36.35 -2.10
N THR A 633 -56.07 -37.36 -1.31
CA THR A 633 -56.28 -38.73 -1.81
C THR A 633 -57.43 -38.77 -2.81
N GLY A 634 -57.20 -39.40 -3.96
CA GLY A 634 -58.17 -39.46 -5.07
C GLY A 634 -58.11 -38.27 -6.04
N SER A 635 -57.25 -37.28 -5.81
CA SER A 635 -57.00 -36.17 -6.75
C SER A 635 -56.04 -36.56 -7.87
N ALA A 636 -56.13 -35.88 -9.01
CA ALA A 636 -55.17 -36.01 -10.10
C ALA A 636 -54.76 -34.63 -10.63
N SER A 637 -53.46 -34.30 -10.55
CA SER A 637 -52.92 -33.06 -11.09
C SER A 637 -51.75 -33.30 -12.04
N VAL A 638 -51.61 -32.44 -13.04
CA VAL A 638 -50.52 -32.43 -14.03
C VAL A 638 -49.78 -31.10 -13.93
N ASN A 639 -48.48 -31.15 -13.64
CA ASN A 639 -47.65 -29.94 -13.57
C ASN A 639 -47.51 -29.29 -14.95
N ALA A 640 -47.21 -27.99 -14.97
CA ALA A 640 -46.94 -27.27 -16.22
C ALA A 640 -45.84 -27.96 -17.03
N ASN A 641 -46.05 -28.06 -18.35
CA ASN A 641 -45.14 -28.69 -19.31
C ASN A 641 -44.84 -30.17 -18.99
N ALA A 642 -45.77 -30.86 -18.34
CA ALA A 642 -45.69 -32.28 -18.02
C ALA A 642 -46.93 -33.04 -18.50
N SER A 643 -46.88 -34.37 -18.36
CA SER A 643 -48.02 -35.23 -18.67
C SER A 643 -48.21 -36.32 -17.61
N LYS A 644 -49.44 -36.80 -17.45
CA LYS A 644 -49.83 -37.89 -16.55
C LYS A 644 -50.71 -38.89 -17.31
N VAL A 645 -50.58 -40.17 -17.00
CA VAL A 645 -51.43 -41.22 -17.57
C VAL A 645 -52.37 -41.74 -16.48
N LEU A 646 -53.67 -41.79 -16.77
CA LEU A 646 -54.67 -42.44 -15.92
C LEU A 646 -55.22 -43.68 -16.62
N THR A 647 -55.38 -44.76 -15.87
CA THR A 647 -55.86 -46.05 -16.39
C THR A 647 -57.30 -46.30 -15.95
N VAL A 648 -58.13 -46.76 -16.88
CA VAL A 648 -59.48 -47.24 -16.61
C VAL A 648 -59.46 -48.76 -16.62
N SER A 649 -59.89 -49.35 -15.50
CA SER A 649 -60.10 -50.80 -15.36
C SER A 649 -61.59 -51.10 -15.18
N LEU A 650 -62.04 -52.22 -15.71
CA LEU A 650 -63.40 -52.73 -15.52
C LEU A 650 -63.35 -53.98 -14.65
N GLU A 651 -64.15 -54.02 -13.60
CA GLU A 651 -64.47 -55.24 -12.87
C GLU A 651 -65.66 -55.92 -13.56
N LEU A 652 -65.42 -57.11 -14.13
CA LEU A 652 -66.39 -57.82 -14.93
C LEU A 652 -67.26 -58.73 -14.06
N GLY A 653 -68.57 -58.72 -14.31
CA GLY A 653 -69.53 -59.65 -13.72
C GLY A 653 -69.59 -60.98 -14.48
N THR A 654 -70.54 -61.85 -14.13
CA THR A 654 -70.80 -63.10 -14.86
C THR A 654 -71.41 -62.83 -16.24
N VAL A 655 -71.04 -63.62 -17.25
CA VAL A 655 -71.58 -63.55 -18.61
C VAL A 655 -72.39 -64.80 -18.93
N GLY A 656 -73.59 -64.65 -19.52
CA GLY A 656 -74.45 -65.79 -19.86
C GLY A 656 -75.95 -65.55 -19.65
N ILE A 657 -76.74 -66.63 -19.59
CA ILE A 657 -78.20 -66.55 -19.48
C ILE A 657 -78.61 -65.83 -18.18
N GLY A 658 -79.27 -64.68 -18.31
CA GLY A 658 -79.71 -63.87 -17.17
C GLY A 658 -78.62 -62.96 -16.58
N ALA A 659 -77.45 -62.87 -17.21
CA ALA A 659 -76.31 -62.04 -16.79
C ALA A 659 -75.81 -61.16 -17.95
N GLY A 660 -74.52 -60.79 -17.97
CA GLY A 660 -73.94 -59.96 -19.03
C GLY A 660 -73.94 -60.61 -20.41
N THR A 661 -73.96 -59.79 -21.46
CA THR A 661 -74.01 -60.26 -22.85
C THR A 661 -72.66 -60.84 -23.30
N SER A 662 -72.66 -62.07 -23.82
CA SER A 662 -71.44 -62.66 -24.40
C SER A 662 -71.04 -61.93 -25.68
N GLY A 663 -69.75 -61.64 -25.81
CA GLY A 663 -69.23 -60.82 -26.92
C GLY A 663 -69.48 -59.32 -26.76
N ALA A 664 -69.91 -58.84 -25.59
CA ALA A 664 -70.05 -57.43 -25.30
C ALA A 664 -68.72 -56.68 -25.48
N SER A 665 -68.76 -55.51 -26.14
CA SER A 665 -67.58 -54.67 -26.36
C SER A 665 -67.32 -53.78 -25.15
N LEU A 666 -66.15 -53.95 -24.53
CA LEU A 666 -65.64 -53.14 -23.43
C LEU A 666 -64.92 -51.86 -23.92
N LEU A 667 -65.15 -51.46 -25.18
CA LEU A 667 -64.61 -50.22 -25.74
C LEU A 667 -64.99 -49.05 -24.82
N THR A 668 -63.98 -48.38 -24.28
CA THR A 668 -64.13 -47.27 -23.36
C THR A 668 -63.58 -46.00 -24.00
N THR A 669 -64.40 -44.96 -24.06
CA THR A 669 -64.04 -43.67 -24.67
C THR A 669 -64.07 -42.60 -23.61
N LEU A 670 -63.02 -41.77 -23.50
CA LEU A 670 -63.09 -40.53 -22.72
C LEU A 670 -63.87 -39.52 -23.54
N THR A 671 -65.09 -39.21 -23.13
CA THR A 671 -66.02 -38.37 -23.93
C THR A 671 -66.04 -36.92 -23.49
N SER A 672 -65.69 -36.64 -22.23
CA SER A 672 -65.40 -35.27 -21.82
C SER A 672 -64.62 -35.20 -20.51
N GLY A 673 -63.94 -34.10 -20.26
CA GLY A 673 -63.35 -33.81 -18.95
C GLY A 673 -63.43 -32.35 -18.54
N LEU A 674 -63.30 -32.09 -17.24
CA LEU A 674 -63.08 -30.76 -16.70
C LEU A 674 -61.79 -30.72 -15.84
N ALA A 675 -61.04 -29.65 -15.97
CA ALA A 675 -59.84 -29.38 -15.17
C ALA A 675 -59.78 -27.91 -14.73
N ILE A 676 -59.05 -27.66 -13.65
CA ILE A 676 -58.86 -26.34 -13.06
C ILE A 676 -57.39 -25.94 -13.27
N PRO A 677 -57.08 -24.90 -14.06
CA PRO A 677 -55.76 -24.33 -14.16
C PRO A 677 -55.35 -23.68 -12.83
N ALA A 678 -54.08 -23.75 -12.48
CA ALA A 678 -53.56 -23.15 -11.26
C ALA A 678 -53.54 -21.62 -11.32
N SER A 679 -53.37 -21.03 -12.51
CA SER A 679 -53.32 -19.57 -12.70
C SER A 679 -54.66 -18.88 -12.45
N THR A 680 -55.76 -19.40 -13.02
CA THR A 680 -57.07 -18.75 -12.93
C THR A 680 -57.96 -19.33 -11.84
N GLY A 681 -57.78 -20.60 -11.47
CA GLY A 681 -58.67 -21.30 -10.54
C GLY A 681 -60.09 -21.54 -11.09
N VAL A 682 -60.33 -21.25 -12.37
CA VAL A 682 -61.65 -21.39 -13.01
C VAL A 682 -61.74 -22.72 -13.73
N LEU A 683 -62.82 -23.45 -13.49
CA LEU A 683 -63.08 -24.75 -14.12
C LEU A 683 -63.24 -24.60 -15.64
N GLY A 684 -62.47 -25.37 -16.40
CA GLY A 684 -62.49 -25.40 -17.87
C GLY A 684 -62.60 -26.81 -18.43
N THR A 685 -62.97 -26.93 -19.70
CA THR A 685 -63.00 -28.21 -20.41
C THR A 685 -61.59 -28.70 -20.73
N ILE A 686 -61.36 -29.99 -20.58
CA ILE A 686 -60.18 -30.63 -21.15
C ILE A 686 -60.37 -30.63 -22.68
N THR A 687 -59.27 -30.49 -23.44
CA THR A 687 -59.33 -30.62 -24.89
C THR A 687 -59.08 -32.08 -25.26
N GLU A 688 -60.15 -32.81 -25.59
CA GLU A 688 -60.13 -34.18 -26.08
C GLU A 688 -60.82 -34.29 -27.44
N SER A 689 -60.46 -35.32 -28.21
CA SER A 689 -61.13 -35.69 -29.48
C SER A 689 -61.74 -37.09 -29.33
N ASP A 690 -62.48 -37.31 -28.24
CA ASP A 690 -63.07 -38.60 -27.89
C ASP A 690 -62.10 -39.79 -28.03
N PRO A 691 -60.93 -39.76 -27.37
CA PRO A 691 -59.98 -40.86 -27.51
C PRO A 691 -60.63 -42.15 -27.00
N ALA A 692 -60.72 -43.14 -27.89
CA ALA A 692 -61.31 -44.44 -27.61
C ALA A 692 -60.22 -45.49 -27.36
N SER A 693 -60.47 -46.40 -26.43
CA SER A 693 -59.63 -47.58 -26.22
C SER A 693 -59.68 -48.51 -27.44
N SER A 694 -58.96 -49.64 -27.38
CA SER A 694 -59.20 -50.72 -28.34
C SER A 694 -60.41 -51.55 -27.87
N ALA A 695 -61.18 -52.13 -28.79
CA ALA A 695 -62.31 -52.98 -28.42
C ALA A 695 -61.82 -54.29 -27.80
N LEU A 696 -62.15 -54.51 -26.53
CA LEU A 696 -61.98 -55.80 -25.84
C LEU A 696 -63.35 -56.48 -25.77
N TYR A 697 -63.40 -57.80 -25.94
CA TYR A 697 -64.66 -58.54 -25.95
C TYR A 697 -64.71 -59.53 -24.80
N VAL A 698 -65.77 -59.49 -24.00
CA VAL A 698 -65.94 -60.36 -22.84
C VAL A 698 -66.77 -61.60 -23.17
N TYR A 699 -66.33 -62.76 -22.69
CA TYR A 699 -67.02 -64.03 -22.83
C TYR A 699 -67.07 -64.76 -21.49
N ALA A 700 -68.06 -65.66 -21.34
CA ALA A 700 -68.11 -66.57 -20.20
C ALA A 700 -66.83 -67.41 -20.14
N SER A 701 -66.29 -67.60 -18.94
CA SER A 701 -65.14 -68.46 -18.68
C SER A 701 -65.41 -69.94 -18.94
#